data_AF-A0A7J7PBG7-F1
#
_entry.id   AF-A0A7J7PBG7-F1
#
_cell.length_a   1.000
_cell.length_b   1.000
_cell.length_c   1.000
_cell.angle_alpha   90.00
_cell.angle_beta   90.00
_cell.angle_gamma   90.00
#
_symmetry.space_group_name_H-M   'P 1'
#
loop_
_entity.id
_entity.type
_entity.pdbx_description
1 polymer ?
#
loop_
_entity_poly.entity_id
_entity_poly.type
_entity_poly.pdbx_seq_one_letter_code
_entity_poly.pdbx_strand_id
1 'polypeptide(L)'
;MSSNSMKGTKLVVHIAENGHSYELDCEESMMVEAVQQFLESTSGIRINDQLLLCLHMKLESHIPLSAYELPSNDREVFLYNRARLLTESSLPPSEHVEIQEVVDPPSPSSSQNPHPLDDAPDPALKALPSYERQFRYHYQRGRAIYDSTQLKFKHCERLLREQKVQERALETARGSMDHYYRMITQMYTEFTKCYSVQHGFHSDLLANFKRDIEKLRSCKLHPALQTDSRKCLLDLVEDESLWNQVETCNISHRQFEAKVSQFNQMFNEIKRRVEDLFSTKAAAIKELELMIKEHQSYLNEQTSIMQSLSKDVNSVKKLVDDCLSCQLSASLRPHDAVSALGPMYDVHDKNHLPKMQACERSISKLLDFCNSKKNEMNLFVHTSMQKVAYVQSVIRDFRLRFPAFKEAMGHHDKLFSRMKLVRVVGSSYRACLAEVVRRKASMKLYMGMAGQLAERLATKRETEVRRREEFIKAQSIPRDILASMGLFDTPNQCDVNIAPFDTNLLEIDISDIDRYAPEHLVYMSFKSDKHGSSKGSFSMSNDGLGSQFAEENSMGTSEKHDYEFESVEIAGTSKMEVENARLKAELASAIVMMCSFNPEIEYESFNDNQLDSLLKNTAKKTAEALNFKDEYGKHLQSMLSQKQMQCLSYEKRIEELEQRLSEKLSGSKLGDGETHLPYMSTEPMDEVSCTSTSSDTKLQRLCRQSSKNREGVDENMTDSQGILNPQVDSSMTEPRREVTQEGDNIGKEEVITPAIASTVESLNMLPYESAPVSAAEVNGDLVLELQSTLTDKSNECRETETKLKAAMEEVTDIGRDLEISQKLLDESQMNCAHLENCLHEAREEAHTHRCAADRRASEYSTLRASAVKMRSLFERFRSCVTASGGVANFVESLRALAFSLGNSNNDNEDESITEFRACILVLVEKVGFLSRHRAELLDKCSRAEATHGHLMKELEEKKELVKNLYTKHQLEKQASKEKISFGRFELHELAAFVLNSAGHYEAINRNCSNYYLSAESVALFVEQQLRRKPSYIIGQIVHIERQTVKHVGDHLSSSDTGMTRRLSLGTSFPSNPYSLPIGCEYYVVTVAMLPDTVIHSPQPPLLDPGRA
;
A
#
# COMPACT_ATOMS: atom_id res chain seq x y z
N MET A 1 -35.83 31.17 -36.70
CA MET A 1 -36.31 31.92 -35.52
C MET A 1 -37.78 31.59 -35.29
N SER A 2 -38.11 31.05 -34.12
CA SER A 2 -39.37 31.23 -33.41
C SER A 2 -39.11 30.71 -31.99
N SER A 3 -39.15 31.61 -31.02
CA SER A 3 -38.78 31.35 -29.63
C SER A 3 -39.88 30.60 -28.90
N ASN A 4 -39.71 29.29 -28.72
CA ASN A 4 -40.39 28.57 -27.65
C ASN A 4 -39.87 29.11 -26.32
N SER A 5 -40.69 29.85 -25.59
CA SER A 5 -40.42 30.20 -24.19
C SER A 5 -40.42 28.92 -23.37
N MET A 6 -39.24 28.36 -23.12
CA MET A 6 -39.08 27.35 -22.07
C MET A 6 -39.36 28.01 -20.73
N LYS A 7 -40.08 27.30 -19.85
CA LYS A 7 -40.21 27.71 -18.46
C LYS A 7 -38.82 27.70 -17.84
N GLY A 8 -38.37 28.86 -17.34
CA GLY A 8 -37.06 28.99 -16.72
C GLY A 8 -36.83 27.93 -15.65
N THR A 9 -35.68 27.27 -15.69
CA THR A 9 -35.26 26.35 -14.65
C THR A 9 -34.71 27.16 -13.48
N LYS A 10 -35.35 27.02 -12.32
CA LYS A 10 -34.99 27.78 -11.13
C LYS A 10 -33.76 27.21 -10.45
N LEU A 11 -32.77 28.07 -10.22
CA LEU A 11 -31.65 27.81 -9.33
C LEU A 11 -31.98 28.34 -7.93
N VAL A 12 -31.84 27.51 -6.90
CA VAL A 12 -31.95 27.95 -5.51
C VAL A 12 -30.55 28.14 -4.93
N VAL A 13 -30.27 29.35 -4.46
CA VAL A 13 -29.01 29.68 -3.78
C VAL A 13 -29.27 30.03 -2.32
N HIS A 14 -28.52 29.40 -1.44
CA HIS A 14 -28.61 29.57 0.01
C HIS A 14 -27.43 30.36 0.56
N ILE A 15 -27.66 31.41 1.35
CA ILE A 15 -26.61 32.05 2.13
C ILE A 15 -26.28 31.16 3.33
N ALA A 16 -25.06 30.62 3.35
CA ALA A 16 -24.63 29.67 4.37
C ALA A 16 -24.69 30.24 5.80
N GLU A 17 -24.37 31.54 5.97
CA GLU A 17 -24.28 32.17 7.28
C GLU A 17 -25.63 32.29 8.01
N ASN A 18 -26.70 32.61 7.30
CA ASN A 18 -28.01 32.94 7.88
C ASN A 18 -29.18 32.10 7.33
N GLY A 19 -28.94 31.15 6.43
CA GLY A 19 -29.94 30.26 5.84
C GLY A 19 -30.91 30.90 4.85
N HIS A 20 -30.76 32.18 4.53
CA HIS A 20 -31.63 32.87 3.57
C HIS A 20 -31.49 32.25 2.18
N SER A 21 -32.61 32.13 1.47
CA SER A 21 -32.69 31.40 0.20
C SER A 21 -33.23 32.31 -0.90
N TYR A 22 -32.57 32.33 -2.05
CA TYR A 22 -32.95 33.11 -3.22
C TYR A 22 -33.21 32.17 -4.39
N GLU A 23 -34.33 32.39 -5.07
CA GLU A 23 -34.64 31.72 -6.34
C GLU A 23 -34.23 32.65 -7.49
N LEU A 24 -33.44 32.12 -8.44
CA LEU A 24 -33.05 32.80 -9.66
C LEU A 24 -33.49 31.96 -10.86
N ASP A 25 -34.13 32.58 -11.85
CA ASP A 25 -34.41 31.94 -13.13
C ASP A 25 -33.11 31.88 -13.96
N CYS A 26 -32.59 30.68 -14.18
CA CYS A 26 -31.30 30.43 -14.85
C CYS A 26 -31.47 29.59 -16.13
N GLU A 27 -30.51 29.71 -17.04
CA GLU A 27 -30.32 28.78 -18.15
C GLU A 27 -29.03 27.97 -17.90
N GLU A 28 -28.96 26.74 -18.41
CA GLU A 28 -27.78 25.85 -18.27
C GLU A 28 -26.48 26.46 -18.87
N SER A 29 -26.62 27.34 -19.87
CA SER A 29 -25.53 28.10 -20.49
C SER A 29 -25.12 29.37 -19.74
N MET A 30 -25.83 29.74 -18.67
CA MET A 30 -25.49 30.93 -17.88
C MET A 30 -24.15 30.74 -17.16
N MET A 31 -23.32 31.78 -17.15
CA MET A 31 -22.04 31.79 -16.43
C MET A 31 -22.27 31.99 -14.93
N VAL A 32 -21.45 31.35 -14.09
CA VAL A 32 -21.48 31.55 -12.63
C VAL A 32 -21.37 33.03 -12.24
N GLU A 33 -20.60 33.83 -12.99
CA GLU A 33 -20.48 35.28 -12.76
C GLU A 33 -21.83 36.01 -12.77
N ALA A 34 -22.78 35.64 -13.64
CA ALA A 34 -24.10 36.28 -13.70
C ALA A 34 -24.93 35.97 -12.42
N VAL A 35 -24.78 34.75 -11.88
CA VAL A 35 -25.37 34.37 -10.59
C VAL A 35 -24.72 35.19 -9.45
N GLN A 36 -23.40 35.40 -9.49
CA GLN A 36 -22.70 36.22 -8.50
C GLN A 36 -23.12 37.69 -8.53
N GLN A 37 -23.32 38.27 -9.72
CA GLN A 37 -23.84 39.64 -9.88
C GLN A 37 -25.28 39.78 -9.32
N PHE A 38 -26.16 38.81 -9.59
CA PHE A 38 -27.49 38.78 -8.99
C PHE A 38 -27.43 38.71 -7.44
N LEU A 39 -26.56 37.85 -6.89
CA LEU A 39 -26.38 37.70 -5.45
C LEU A 39 -25.78 38.96 -4.80
N GLU A 40 -24.89 39.69 -5.48
CA GLU A 40 -24.38 40.98 -4.99
C GLU A 40 -25.52 42.00 -4.86
N SER A 41 -26.42 42.07 -5.85
CA SER A 41 -27.57 42.99 -5.83
C SER A 41 -28.62 42.68 -4.77
N THR A 42 -28.78 41.40 -4.39
CA THR A 42 -29.85 40.94 -3.47
C THR A 42 -29.38 40.68 -2.04
N SER A 43 -28.11 40.29 -1.84
CA SER A 43 -27.53 39.99 -0.52
C SER A 43 -26.53 41.04 -0.03
N GLY A 44 -26.07 41.94 -0.91
CA GLY A 44 -25.03 42.94 -0.58
C GLY A 44 -23.62 42.37 -0.38
N ILE A 45 -23.39 41.07 -0.64
CA ILE A 45 -22.06 40.45 -0.56
C ILE A 45 -21.32 40.70 -1.87
N ARG A 46 -20.19 41.42 -1.80
CA ARG A 46 -19.38 41.77 -2.96
C ARG A 46 -18.87 40.53 -3.70
N ILE A 47 -18.85 40.54 -5.04
CA ILE A 47 -18.46 39.38 -5.86
C ILE A 47 -17.10 38.77 -5.44
N ASN A 48 -16.11 39.60 -5.11
CA ASN A 48 -14.78 39.15 -4.64
C ASN A 48 -14.82 38.37 -3.31
N ASP A 49 -15.79 38.69 -2.45
CA ASP A 49 -16.04 38.06 -1.15
C ASP A 49 -16.98 36.84 -1.28
N GLN A 50 -17.59 36.61 -2.44
CA GLN A 50 -18.44 35.45 -2.66
C GLN A 50 -17.60 34.16 -2.89
N LEU A 51 -17.94 33.11 -2.15
CA LEU A 51 -17.52 31.75 -2.41
C LEU A 51 -18.79 30.90 -2.62
N LEU A 52 -19.00 30.40 -3.83
CA LEU A 52 -20.10 29.49 -4.15
C LEU A 52 -19.60 28.04 -4.14
N LEU A 53 -20.25 27.17 -3.38
CA LEU A 53 -20.00 25.72 -3.39
C LEU A 53 -21.27 24.97 -3.80
N CYS A 54 -21.08 23.91 -4.59
CA CYS A 54 -22.09 22.88 -4.84
C CYS A 54 -21.43 21.52 -4.59
N LEU A 55 -22.01 20.71 -3.70
CA LEU A 55 -21.38 19.49 -3.19
C LEU A 55 -19.95 19.77 -2.68
N HIS A 56 -18.94 19.09 -3.21
CA HIS A 56 -17.53 19.30 -2.86
C HIS A 56 -16.82 20.34 -3.76
N MET A 57 -17.48 20.82 -4.81
CA MET A 57 -16.91 21.65 -5.87
C MET A 57 -17.10 23.14 -5.61
N LYS A 58 -16.08 23.93 -5.92
CA LYS A 58 -16.17 25.39 -6.00
C LYS A 58 -16.66 25.80 -7.38
N LEU A 59 -17.65 26.68 -7.42
CA LEU A 59 -18.10 27.32 -8.66
C LEU A 59 -17.14 28.45 -9.01
N GLU A 60 -16.55 28.38 -10.20
CA GLU A 60 -15.64 29.39 -10.74
C GLU A 60 -16.40 30.32 -11.68
N SER A 61 -16.21 31.64 -11.54
CA SER A 61 -16.99 32.68 -12.25
C SER A 61 -17.04 32.51 -13.78
N HIS A 62 -15.96 32.01 -14.37
CA HIS A 62 -15.76 31.84 -15.81
C HIS A 62 -16.25 30.49 -16.37
N ILE A 63 -16.96 29.69 -15.57
CA ILE A 63 -17.48 28.38 -15.97
C ILE A 63 -19.03 28.45 -16.02
N PRO A 64 -19.69 27.85 -17.03
CA PRO A 64 -21.15 27.80 -17.11
C PRO A 64 -21.77 26.81 -16.11
N LEU A 65 -23.01 27.07 -15.69
CA LEU A 65 -23.75 26.25 -14.73
C LEU A 65 -23.88 24.78 -15.15
N SER A 66 -24.05 24.51 -16.46
CA SER A 66 -24.08 23.17 -17.05
C SER A 66 -22.87 22.29 -16.70
N ALA A 67 -21.67 22.86 -16.53
CA ALA A 67 -20.47 22.11 -16.15
C ALA A 67 -20.54 21.53 -14.73
N TYR A 68 -21.48 22.02 -13.91
CA TYR A 68 -21.77 21.54 -12.56
C TYR A 68 -23.12 20.81 -12.45
N GLU A 69 -23.77 20.50 -13.60
CA GLU A 69 -25.14 19.98 -13.69
C GLU A 69 -26.17 20.90 -13.00
N LEU A 70 -26.04 22.21 -13.20
CA LEU A 70 -26.95 23.23 -12.70
C LEU A 70 -27.64 23.98 -13.85
N PRO A 71 -28.88 24.46 -13.67
CA PRO A 71 -29.77 24.24 -12.54
C PRO A 71 -30.39 22.83 -12.48
N SER A 72 -30.43 22.22 -11.30
CA SER A 72 -31.05 20.91 -11.05
C SER A 72 -31.76 20.90 -9.69
N ASN A 73 -32.91 20.22 -9.60
CA ASN A 73 -33.68 20.12 -8.34
C ASN A 73 -32.92 19.36 -7.23
N ASP A 74 -31.97 18.50 -7.60
CA ASP A 74 -31.23 17.65 -6.66
C ASP A 74 -29.90 18.27 -6.20
N ARG A 75 -29.57 19.49 -6.65
CA ARG A 75 -28.30 20.17 -6.36
C ARG A 75 -28.51 21.58 -5.79
N GLU A 76 -28.30 21.71 -4.48
CA GLU A 76 -28.31 23.00 -3.79
C GLU A 76 -26.96 23.74 -3.97
N VAL A 77 -27.02 25.07 -4.10
CA VAL A 77 -25.83 25.95 -4.14
C VAL A 77 -25.76 26.78 -2.87
N PHE A 78 -24.59 26.80 -2.23
CA PHE A 78 -24.35 27.54 -1.00
C PHE A 78 -23.37 28.70 -1.22
N LEU A 79 -23.76 29.91 -0.82
CA LEU A 79 -22.95 31.11 -0.81
C LEU A 79 -22.34 31.35 0.57
N TYR A 80 -21.01 31.44 0.63
CA TYR A 80 -20.23 31.78 1.81
C TYR A 80 -19.56 33.14 1.61
N ASN A 81 -19.56 33.99 2.65
CA ASN A 81 -18.93 35.29 2.64
C ASN A 81 -17.48 35.21 3.17
N ARG A 82 -16.49 35.32 2.27
CA ARG A 82 -15.05 35.24 2.59
C ARG A 82 -14.60 36.26 3.63
N ALA A 83 -15.17 37.48 3.62
CA ALA A 83 -14.84 38.51 4.60
C ALA A 83 -15.18 38.09 6.05
N ARG A 84 -16.13 37.15 6.21
CA ARG A 84 -16.53 36.55 7.50
C ARG A 84 -15.91 35.16 7.77
N LEU A 85 -15.00 34.70 6.93
CA LEU A 85 -14.19 33.50 7.18
C LEU A 85 -12.87 33.81 7.91
N LEU A 86 -12.54 35.09 8.07
CA LEU A 86 -11.36 35.57 8.80
C LEU A 86 -11.62 35.52 10.31
N THR A 87 -10.62 35.13 11.11
CA THR A 87 -10.75 35.01 12.57
C THR A 87 -11.20 36.31 13.26
N GLU A 88 -10.77 37.45 12.74
CA GLU A 88 -11.06 38.79 13.28
C GLU A 88 -12.33 39.44 12.68
N SER A 89 -13.17 38.68 11.99
CA SER A 89 -14.40 39.24 11.39
C SER A 89 -15.45 39.58 12.44
N SER A 90 -16.28 40.58 12.16
CA SER A 90 -17.41 40.93 13.03
C SER A 90 -18.41 39.78 13.15
N LEU A 91 -18.93 39.60 14.36
CA LEU A 91 -19.97 38.62 14.67
C LEU A 91 -21.22 38.82 13.79
N PRO A 92 -21.97 37.74 13.49
CA PRO A 92 -23.22 37.86 12.74
C PRO A 92 -24.21 38.76 13.50
N PRO A 93 -24.95 39.64 12.80
CA PRO A 93 -25.94 40.49 13.42
C PRO A 93 -27.12 39.66 13.96
N SER A 94 -27.74 40.14 15.04
CA SER A 94 -28.93 39.52 15.61
C SER A 94 -30.09 39.51 14.61
N GLU A 95 -30.81 38.39 14.56
CA GLU A 95 -31.98 38.21 13.71
C GLU A 95 -33.15 39.08 14.23
N HIS A 96 -33.55 40.09 13.44
CA HIS A 96 -34.69 40.96 13.76
C HIS A 96 -35.96 40.45 13.08
N VAL A 97 -36.90 39.94 13.87
CA VAL A 97 -38.26 39.62 13.41
C VAL A 97 -39.15 40.84 13.68
N GLU A 98 -39.50 41.57 12.64
CA GLU A 98 -40.41 42.71 12.74
C GLU A 98 -41.87 42.21 12.84
N ILE A 99 -42.40 42.20 14.08
CA ILE A 99 -43.76 41.75 14.37
C ILE A 99 -44.65 42.99 14.51
N GLN A 100 -45.66 43.11 13.65
CA GLN A 100 -46.68 44.14 13.81
C GLN A 100 -47.57 43.80 15.02
N GLU A 101 -47.65 44.73 15.98
CA GLU A 101 -48.43 44.54 17.20
C GLU A 101 -49.94 44.50 16.91
N VAL A 102 -50.69 43.67 17.65
CA VAL A 102 -52.14 43.50 17.42
C VAL A 102 -52.88 44.71 17.94
N VAL A 103 -53.24 45.62 17.04
CA VAL A 103 -54.14 46.74 17.35
C VAL A 103 -55.53 46.16 17.62
N ASP A 104 -56.00 46.25 18.86
CA ASP A 104 -57.38 45.87 19.22
C ASP A 104 -58.38 46.69 18.37
N PRO A 105 -59.40 46.06 17.75
CA PRO A 105 -60.39 46.80 16.97
C PRO A 105 -61.15 47.80 17.85
N PRO A 106 -61.67 48.91 17.30
CA PRO A 106 -62.41 49.90 18.06
C PRO A 106 -63.70 49.30 18.65
N SER A 107 -63.99 49.61 19.91
CA SER A 107 -65.18 49.13 20.62
C SER A 107 -66.48 49.54 19.90
N PRO A 108 -67.46 48.63 19.77
CA PRO A 108 -68.69 48.91 19.05
C PRO A 108 -69.51 50.00 19.76
N SER A 109 -69.88 51.02 19.00
CA SER A 109 -70.72 52.13 19.49
C SER A 109 -71.89 52.38 18.52
N SER A 110 -73.09 52.61 19.08
CA SER A 110 -74.33 52.77 18.30
C SER A 110 -74.30 53.99 17.36
N SER A 111 -73.56 55.04 17.73
CA SER A 111 -73.34 56.24 16.92
C SER A 111 -72.58 56.00 15.63
N GLN A 112 -71.83 54.89 15.50
CA GLN A 112 -71.00 54.62 14.32
C GLN A 112 -71.73 53.84 13.22
N ASN A 113 -72.79 53.09 13.56
CA ASN A 113 -73.60 52.32 12.61
C ASN A 113 -75.04 52.19 13.15
N PRO A 114 -75.92 53.19 12.94
CA PRO A 114 -77.31 53.15 13.43
C PRO A 114 -78.12 52.05 12.74
N HIS A 115 -78.99 51.38 13.49
CA HIS A 115 -79.79 50.25 13.03
C HIS A 115 -81.30 50.54 13.20
N PRO A 116 -82.19 50.14 12.27
CA PRO A 116 -83.63 50.46 12.35
C PRO A 116 -84.35 50.00 13.64
N LEU A 117 -83.81 48.99 14.33
CA LEU A 117 -84.34 48.48 15.61
C LEU A 117 -83.76 49.19 16.85
N ASP A 118 -82.79 50.10 16.73
CA ASP A 118 -82.25 50.82 17.89
C ASP A 118 -83.31 51.69 18.60
N ASP A 119 -84.32 52.17 17.85
CA ASP A 119 -85.43 52.97 18.35
C ASP A 119 -86.72 52.16 18.59
N ALA A 120 -86.63 50.82 18.57
CA ALA A 120 -87.77 49.94 18.80
C ALA A 120 -88.36 50.10 20.24
N PRO A 121 -89.69 50.06 20.41
CA PRO A 121 -90.33 50.21 21.72
C PRO A 121 -90.21 48.95 22.60
N ASP A 122 -89.94 47.78 22.01
CA ASP A 122 -89.66 46.54 22.73
C ASP A 122 -88.17 46.48 23.12
N PRO A 123 -87.82 46.43 24.43
CA PRO A 123 -86.44 46.29 24.89
C PRO A 123 -85.69 45.08 24.32
N ALA A 124 -86.38 43.98 23.97
CA ALA A 124 -85.75 42.81 23.37
C ALA A 124 -85.35 43.07 21.91
N LEU A 125 -86.25 43.65 21.11
CA LEU A 125 -85.91 44.05 19.73
C LEU A 125 -84.80 45.09 19.69
N LYS A 126 -84.74 46.01 20.67
CA LYS A 126 -83.67 46.98 20.84
C LYS A 126 -82.32 46.36 21.26
N ALA A 127 -82.33 45.20 21.91
CA ALA A 127 -81.11 44.50 22.33
C ALA A 127 -80.43 43.72 21.18
N LEU A 128 -81.19 43.21 20.20
CA LEU A 128 -80.66 42.37 19.12
C LEU A 128 -79.54 43.05 18.27
N PRO A 129 -79.65 44.32 17.83
CA PRO A 129 -78.57 45.00 17.09
C PRO A 129 -77.35 45.28 17.97
N SER A 130 -77.54 45.46 19.29
CA SER A 130 -76.44 45.59 20.24
C SER A 130 -75.64 44.29 20.31
N TYR A 131 -76.32 43.14 20.43
CA TYR A 131 -75.68 41.83 20.35
C TYR A 131 -75.01 41.61 18.98
N GLU A 132 -75.64 41.92 17.85
CA GLU A 132 -75.00 41.76 16.53
C GLU A 132 -73.67 42.52 16.44
N ARG A 133 -73.65 43.80 16.87
CA ARG A 133 -72.42 44.62 16.93
C ARG A 133 -71.36 43.98 17.83
N GLN A 134 -71.74 43.46 18.99
CA GLN A 134 -70.79 42.81 19.93
C GLN A 134 -70.25 41.48 19.41
N PHE A 135 -71.09 40.61 18.85
CA PHE A 135 -70.65 39.35 18.25
C PHE A 135 -69.73 39.61 17.04
N ARG A 136 -70.05 40.61 16.21
CA ARG A 136 -69.19 41.05 15.10
C ARG A 136 -67.84 41.57 15.61
N TYR A 137 -67.85 42.36 16.68
CA TYR A 137 -66.63 42.82 17.35
C TYR A 137 -65.80 41.65 17.90
N HIS A 138 -66.42 40.68 18.59
CA HIS A 138 -65.74 39.46 19.06
C HIS A 138 -65.09 38.68 17.92
N TYR A 139 -65.78 38.51 16.79
CA TYR A 139 -65.21 37.87 15.59
C TYR A 139 -64.06 38.67 14.98
N GLN A 140 -64.17 40.00 14.89
CA GLN A 140 -63.10 40.87 14.39
C GLN A 140 -61.85 40.82 15.29
N ARG A 141 -62.05 40.85 16.62
CA ARG A 141 -60.98 40.75 17.62
C ARG A 141 -60.31 39.38 17.60
N GLY A 142 -61.10 38.31 17.57
CA GLY A 142 -60.62 36.94 17.40
C GLY A 142 -59.81 36.79 16.11
N ARG A 143 -60.30 37.35 15.00
CA ARG A 143 -59.59 37.34 13.71
C ARG A 143 -58.23 38.06 13.79
N ALA A 144 -58.16 39.23 14.40
CA ALA A 144 -56.88 39.96 14.56
C ALA A 144 -55.85 39.14 15.37
N ILE A 145 -56.30 38.48 16.44
CA ILE A 145 -55.47 37.56 17.24
C ILE A 145 -55.03 36.34 16.39
N TYR A 146 -55.94 35.75 15.62
CA TYR A 146 -55.65 34.60 14.75
C TYR A 146 -54.65 34.92 13.64
N ASP A 147 -54.88 36.01 12.89
CA ASP A 147 -54.05 36.44 11.78
C ASP A 147 -52.61 36.75 12.27
N SER A 148 -52.48 37.37 13.46
CA SER A 148 -51.19 37.58 14.13
C SER A 148 -50.53 36.27 14.62
N THR A 149 -51.30 35.37 15.23
CA THR A 149 -50.78 34.06 15.67
C THR A 149 -50.27 33.24 14.48
N GLN A 150 -50.99 33.26 13.35
CA GLN A 150 -50.59 32.60 12.12
C GLN A 150 -49.32 33.23 11.51
N LEU A 151 -49.19 34.56 11.55
CA LEU A 151 -47.96 35.24 11.12
C LEU A 151 -46.76 34.84 11.98
N LYS A 152 -46.90 34.90 13.31
CA LYS A 152 -45.85 34.48 14.26
C LYS A 152 -45.44 33.02 14.05
N PHE A 153 -46.39 32.12 13.83
CA PHE A 153 -46.08 30.71 13.55
C PHE A 153 -45.32 30.52 12.23
N LYS A 154 -45.71 31.23 11.15
CA LYS A 154 -44.96 31.22 9.88
C LYS A 154 -43.52 31.72 10.04
N HIS A 155 -43.26 32.65 10.97
CA HIS A 155 -41.90 33.04 11.33
C HIS A 155 -41.14 31.89 12.02
N CYS A 156 -41.75 31.15 12.95
CA CYS A 156 -41.13 29.95 13.54
C CYS A 156 -40.74 28.91 12.46
N GLU A 157 -41.65 28.61 11.53
CA GLU A 157 -41.39 27.69 10.41
C GLU A 157 -40.27 28.19 9.49
N ARG A 158 -40.22 29.50 9.22
CA ARG A 158 -39.15 30.14 8.45
C ARG A 158 -37.80 29.98 9.15
N LEU A 159 -37.71 30.33 10.43
CA LEU A 159 -36.47 30.24 11.22
C LEU A 159 -35.97 28.79 11.33
N LEU A 160 -36.87 27.80 11.39
CA LEU A 160 -36.51 26.38 11.34
C LEU A 160 -35.95 25.98 9.96
N ARG A 161 -36.59 26.40 8.86
CA ARG A 161 -36.10 26.12 7.49
C ARG A 161 -34.71 26.70 7.26
N GLU A 162 -34.48 27.93 7.70
CA GLU A 162 -33.18 28.60 7.60
C GLU A 162 -32.10 27.87 8.42
N GLN A 163 -32.41 27.42 9.65
CA GLN A 163 -31.48 26.59 10.44
C GLN A 163 -31.15 25.24 9.79
N LYS A 164 -32.13 24.59 9.14
CA LYS A 164 -31.88 23.37 8.35
C LYS A 164 -31.00 23.62 7.13
N VAL A 165 -31.12 24.79 6.49
CA VAL A 165 -30.24 25.21 5.38
C VAL A 165 -28.82 25.46 5.91
N GLN A 166 -28.68 26.11 7.07
CA GLN A 166 -27.40 26.33 7.75
C GLN A 166 -26.68 25.03 8.11
N GLU A 167 -27.41 24.00 8.59
CA GLU A 167 -26.87 22.66 8.85
C GLU A 167 -26.28 22.03 7.57
N ARG A 168 -27.05 22.02 6.46
CA ARG A 168 -26.57 21.48 5.17
C ARG A 168 -25.42 22.28 4.56
N ALA A 169 -25.40 23.60 4.75
CA ALA A 169 -24.27 24.45 4.35
C ALA A 169 -22.99 24.07 5.11
N LEU A 170 -23.09 23.88 6.43
CA LEU A 170 -21.98 23.42 7.24
C LEU A 170 -21.48 22.02 6.83
N GLU A 171 -22.39 21.08 6.56
CA GLU A 171 -22.04 19.75 6.05
C GLU A 171 -21.35 19.81 4.68
N THR A 172 -21.83 20.66 3.77
CA THR A 172 -21.25 20.88 2.43
C THR A 172 -19.80 21.40 2.52
N ALA A 173 -19.56 22.43 3.34
CA ALA A 173 -18.22 22.97 3.56
C ALA A 173 -17.28 21.96 4.25
N ARG A 174 -17.79 21.17 5.21
CA ARG A 174 -17.07 20.07 5.85
C ARG A 174 -16.69 18.97 4.87
N GLY A 175 -17.61 18.57 3.98
CA GLY A 175 -17.38 17.56 2.94
C GLY A 175 -16.35 18.01 1.91
N SER A 176 -16.38 19.28 1.48
CA SER A 176 -15.35 19.84 0.61
C SER A 176 -13.96 19.82 1.28
N MET A 177 -13.88 20.15 2.58
CA MET A 177 -12.64 20.06 3.36
C MET A 177 -12.14 18.61 3.55
N ASP A 178 -13.04 17.65 3.82
CA ASP A 178 -12.70 16.22 3.96
C ASP A 178 -12.10 15.66 2.66
N HIS A 179 -12.65 16.04 1.51
CA HIS A 179 -12.11 15.63 0.21
C HIS A 179 -10.63 16.02 0.04
N TYR A 180 -10.27 17.26 0.34
CA TYR A 180 -8.87 17.70 0.32
C TYR A 180 -8.02 17.03 1.40
N TYR A 181 -8.57 16.79 2.59
CA TYR A 181 -7.86 16.08 3.66
C TYR A 181 -7.53 14.62 3.30
N ARG A 182 -8.45 13.90 2.64
CA ARG A 182 -8.21 12.53 2.13
C ARG A 182 -7.08 12.49 1.11
N MET A 183 -7.10 13.40 0.14
CA MET A 183 -6.03 13.54 -0.86
C MET A 183 -4.67 13.79 -0.18
N ILE A 184 -4.60 14.68 0.82
CA ILE A 184 -3.36 14.93 1.57
C ILE A 184 -2.94 13.74 2.43
N THR A 185 -3.89 13.00 3.01
CA THR A 185 -3.61 11.76 3.74
C THR A 185 -2.97 10.72 2.83
N GLN A 186 -3.48 10.54 1.61
CA GLN A 186 -2.88 9.65 0.62
C GLN A 186 -1.46 10.08 0.25
N MET A 187 -1.26 11.36 -0.13
CA MET A 187 0.07 11.90 -0.47
C MET A 187 1.06 11.72 0.69
N TYR A 188 0.60 11.91 1.94
CA TYR A 188 1.39 11.70 3.15
C TYR A 188 1.78 10.22 3.31
N THR A 189 0.84 9.29 3.18
CA THR A 189 1.12 7.84 3.27
C THR A 189 2.12 7.37 2.20
N GLU A 190 1.96 7.82 0.95
CA GLU A 190 2.88 7.52 -0.14
C GLU A 190 4.29 8.06 0.14
N PHE A 191 4.39 9.34 0.53
CA PHE A 191 5.65 9.97 0.94
C PHE A 191 6.32 9.21 2.10
N THR A 192 5.59 8.94 3.18
CA THR A 192 6.14 8.26 4.37
C THR A 192 6.60 6.85 4.03
N LYS A 193 5.88 6.10 3.18
CA LYS A 193 6.31 4.76 2.73
C LYS A 193 7.66 4.83 2.01
N CYS A 194 7.80 5.72 1.02
CA CYS A 194 9.04 5.87 0.26
C CYS A 194 10.18 6.36 1.16
N TYR A 195 9.90 7.35 2.03
CA TYR A 195 10.86 7.88 2.99
C TYR A 195 11.36 6.81 3.95
N SER A 196 10.50 5.99 4.55
CA SER A 196 10.90 4.97 5.53
C SER A 196 11.85 3.92 4.93
N VAL A 197 11.65 3.52 3.68
CA VAL A 197 12.53 2.56 3.00
C VAL A 197 13.86 3.22 2.64
N GLN A 198 13.84 4.40 1.99
CA GLN A 198 15.07 5.15 1.65
C GLN A 198 15.89 5.46 2.92
N HIS A 199 15.24 5.92 3.98
CA HIS A 199 15.86 6.21 5.28
C HIS A 199 16.48 4.95 5.89
N GLY A 200 15.76 3.83 5.93
CA GLY A 200 16.27 2.56 6.43
C GLY A 200 17.51 2.08 5.66
N PHE A 201 17.50 2.22 4.33
CA PHE A 201 18.63 1.84 3.49
C PHE A 201 19.83 2.78 3.64
N HIS A 202 19.63 4.11 3.64
CA HIS A 202 20.68 5.10 3.90
C HIS A 202 21.29 4.94 5.30
N SER A 203 20.48 4.65 6.31
CA SER A 203 20.93 4.36 7.67
C SER A 203 21.78 3.08 7.73
N ASP A 204 21.36 2.02 7.02
CA ASP A 204 22.14 0.78 6.90
C ASP A 204 23.46 0.97 6.14
N LEU A 205 23.50 1.82 5.10
CA LEU A 205 24.74 2.22 4.43
C LEU A 205 25.70 2.92 5.41
N LEU A 206 25.23 3.91 6.18
CA LEU A 206 26.05 4.63 7.16
C LEU A 206 26.56 3.69 8.27
N ALA A 207 25.69 2.85 8.83
CA ALA A 207 26.03 1.96 9.95
C ALA A 207 27.05 0.88 9.57
N ASN A 208 27.04 0.41 8.31
CA ASN A 208 27.91 -0.68 7.86
C ASN A 208 29.11 -0.21 7.01
N PHE A 209 29.20 1.08 6.64
CA PHE A 209 30.22 1.60 5.72
C PHE A 209 31.64 1.10 6.00
N LYS A 210 32.11 1.20 7.25
CA LYS A 210 33.45 0.74 7.65
C LYS A 210 33.66 -0.74 7.35
N ARG A 211 32.68 -1.60 7.66
CA ARG A 211 32.73 -3.04 7.42
C ARG A 211 32.71 -3.35 5.92
N ASP A 212 31.93 -2.61 5.14
CA ASP A 212 31.83 -2.81 3.70
C ASP A 212 33.15 -2.37 2.99
N ILE A 213 33.82 -1.31 3.45
CA ILE A 213 35.19 -0.95 3.03
C ILE A 213 36.22 -2.03 3.42
N GLU A 214 36.14 -2.57 4.64
CA GLU A 214 37.03 -3.65 5.10
C GLU A 214 36.89 -4.95 4.25
N LYS A 215 35.68 -5.28 3.79
CA LYS A 215 35.45 -6.38 2.83
C LYS A 215 36.09 -6.11 1.46
N LEU A 216 35.95 -4.91 0.91
CA LEU A 216 36.58 -4.56 -0.37
C LEU A 216 38.11 -4.60 -0.29
N ARG A 217 38.67 -4.20 0.86
CA ARG A 217 40.12 -4.23 1.12
C ARG A 217 40.67 -5.66 1.27
N SER A 218 39.91 -6.58 1.86
CA SER A 218 40.35 -7.97 2.05
C SER A 218 40.22 -8.81 0.77
N CYS A 219 39.29 -8.47 -0.12
CA CYS A 219 39.13 -9.11 -1.43
C CYS A 219 40.19 -8.66 -2.44
N LYS A 220 41.12 -9.56 -2.79
CA LYS A 220 42.16 -9.32 -3.80
C LYS A 220 41.62 -9.53 -5.22
N LEU A 221 42.06 -8.68 -6.15
CA LEU A 221 41.78 -8.86 -7.58
C LEU A 221 42.45 -10.15 -8.10
N HIS A 222 41.89 -10.72 -9.17
CA HIS A 222 42.51 -11.84 -9.88
C HIS A 222 43.93 -11.44 -10.34
N PRO A 223 44.97 -12.28 -10.23
CA PRO A 223 46.36 -11.90 -10.49
C PRO A 223 46.60 -11.22 -11.85
N ALA A 224 45.94 -11.68 -12.91
CA ALA A 224 46.03 -11.07 -14.25
C ALA A 224 45.38 -9.67 -14.38
N LEU A 225 44.69 -9.19 -13.35
CA LEU A 225 44.11 -7.85 -13.26
C LEU A 225 44.87 -6.93 -12.30
N GLN A 226 45.89 -7.43 -11.60
CA GLN A 226 46.65 -6.64 -10.63
C GLN A 226 47.68 -5.75 -11.34
N THR A 227 47.83 -4.53 -10.83
CA THR A 227 48.87 -3.56 -11.22
C THR A 227 49.51 -2.97 -9.96
N ASP A 228 50.59 -2.19 -10.12
CA ASP A 228 51.21 -1.50 -8.98
C ASP A 228 50.22 -0.61 -8.20
N SER A 229 49.23 -0.07 -8.92
CA SER A 229 48.15 0.79 -8.42
C SER A 229 46.83 0.09 -8.10
N ARG A 230 46.65 -1.21 -8.40
CA ARG A 230 45.38 -1.94 -8.17
C ARG A 230 45.64 -3.38 -7.74
N LYS A 231 45.28 -3.71 -6.50
CA LYS A 231 45.57 -5.02 -5.85
C LYS A 231 44.31 -5.64 -5.21
N CYS A 232 43.38 -4.83 -4.74
CA CYS A 232 42.12 -5.23 -4.11
C CYS A 232 40.91 -4.50 -4.71
N LEU A 233 39.69 -4.92 -4.34
CA LEU A 233 38.47 -4.27 -4.85
C LEU A 233 38.30 -2.83 -4.36
N LEU A 234 38.91 -2.46 -3.24
CA LEU A 234 38.88 -1.08 -2.76
C LEU A 234 39.59 -0.14 -3.75
N ASP A 235 40.66 -0.61 -4.42
CA ASP A 235 41.43 0.19 -5.39
C ASP A 235 40.67 0.45 -6.71
N LEU A 236 39.47 -0.11 -6.87
CA LEU A 236 38.52 0.21 -7.95
C LEU A 236 37.60 1.40 -7.58
N VAL A 237 37.64 1.86 -6.33
CA VAL A 237 36.87 3.02 -5.83
C VAL A 237 37.85 4.14 -5.49
N GLU A 238 37.68 5.31 -6.11
CA GLU A 238 38.57 6.46 -5.87
C GLU A 238 38.52 6.91 -4.38
N ASP A 239 39.69 6.96 -3.72
CA ASP A 239 39.80 7.02 -2.26
C ASP A 239 39.79 8.46 -1.67
N GLU A 240 40.25 9.45 -2.44
CA GLU A 240 40.65 10.83 -2.04
C GLU A 240 39.66 11.64 -1.15
N SER A 241 38.41 11.22 -0.97
CA SER A 241 37.51 11.88 0.02
C SER A 241 36.36 11.01 0.57
N LEU A 242 36.41 9.68 0.48
CA LEU A 242 35.27 8.83 0.83
C LEU A 242 34.74 9.07 2.26
N TRP A 243 35.63 9.18 3.25
CA TRP A 243 35.24 9.46 4.65
C TRP A 243 34.61 10.84 4.86
N ASN A 244 35.10 11.87 4.15
CA ASN A 244 34.53 13.21 4.20
C ASN A 244 33.10 13.23 3.61
N GLN A 245 32.85 12.41 2.59
CA GLN A 245 31.52 12.24 2.02
C GLN A 245 30.57 11.48 2.94
N VAL A 246 31.05 10.45 3.65
CA VAL A 246 30.23 9.74 4.67
C VAL A 246 29.79 10.69 5.77
N GLU A 247 30.67 11.55 6.29
CA GLU A 247 30.28 12.53 7.30
C GLU A 247 29.29 13.57 6.75
N THR A 248 29.50 14.03 5.50
CA THR A 248 28.53 14.90 4.80
C THR A 248 27.16 14.22 4.65
N CYS A 249 27.13 12.92 4.29
CA CYS A 249 25.91 12.12 4.19
C CYS A 249 25.22 11.95 5.55
N ASN A 250 25.98 11.69 6.62
CA ASN A 250 25.49 11.54 7.99
C ASN A 250 24.85 12.83 8.51
N ILE A 251 25.53 13.98 8.35
CA ILE A 251 25.01 15.30 8.71
C ILE A 251 23.74 15.60 7.91
N SER A 252 23.77 15.42 6.59
CA SER A 252 22.60 15.63 5.72
C SER A 252 21.42 14.72 6.08
N HIS A 253 21.69 13.46 6.43
CA HIS A 253 20.68 12.48 6.82
C HIS A 253 19.97 12.86 8.12
N ARG A 254 20.71 13.23 9.17
CA ARG A 254 20.13 13.74 10.43
C ARG A 254 19.36 15.05 10.24
N GLN A 255 19.87 15.95 9.39
CA GLN A 255 19.17 17.21 9.07
C GLN A 255 17.85 16.96 8.33
N PHE A 256 17.83 16.02 7.37
CA PHE A 256 16.62 15.67 6.65
C PHE A 256 15.61 14.91 7.54
N GLU A 257 16.08 13.99 8.37
CA GLU A 257 15.27 13.30 9.39
C GLU A 257 14.58 14.29 10.34
N ALA A 258 15.30 15.31 10.82
CA ALA A 258 14.72 16.37 11.64
C ALA A 258 13.64 17.18 10.89
N LYS A 259 13.81 17.42 9.58
CA LYS A 259 12.82 18.10 8.74
C LYS A 259 11.59 17.24 8.45
N VAL A 260 11.76 15.94 8.22
CA VAL A 260 10.65 14.99 8.06
C VAL A 260 9.90 14.82 9.39
N SER A 261 10.60 14.84 10.52
CA SER A 261 9.97 14.85 11.85
C SER A 261 9.09 16.09 12.07
N GLN A 262 9.54 17.28 11.65
CA GLN A 262 8.71 18.50 11.65
C GLN A 262 7.50 18.38 10.71
N PHE A 263 7.67 17.77 9.54
CA PHE A 263 6.58 17.51 8.59
C PHE A 263 5.52 16.54 9.16
N ASN A 264 5.95 15.47 9.81
CA ASN A 264 5.07 14.51 10.49
C ASN A 264 4.28 15.17 11.65
N GLN A 265 4.93 16.05 12.43
CA GLN A 265 4.25 16.83 13.46
C GLN A 265 3.16 17.75 12.87
N MET A 266 3.44 18.42 11.75
CA MET A 266 2.44 19.22 11.03
C MET A 266 1.27 18.39 10.49
N PHE A 267 1.52 17.18 9.98
CA PHE A 267 0.44 16.30 9.54
C PHE A 267 -0.46 15.87 10.71
N ASN A 268 0.14 15.50 11.85
CA ASN A 268 -0.59 15.15 13.06
C ASN A 268 -1.40 16.33 13.63
N GLU A 269 -0.90 17.56 13.48
CA GLU A 269 -1.63 18.79 13.82
C GLU A 269 -2.88 18.98 12.93
N ILE A 270 -2.74 18.78 11.61
CA ILE A 270 -3.87 18.83 10.66
C ILE A 270 -4.90 17.76 11.03
N LYS A 271 -4.48 16.51 11.22
CA LYS A 271 -5.35 15.40 11.60
C LYS A 271 -6.19 15.73 12.84
N ARG A 272 -5.56 16.21 13.92
CA ARG A 272 -6.24 16.56 15.17
C ARG A 272 -7.26 17.70 14.99
N ARG A 273 -6.94 18.70 14.16
CA ARG A 273 -7.86 19.82 13.86
C ARG A 273 -9.07 19.37 13.03
N VAL A 274 -8.87 18.44 12.10
CA VAL A 274 -9.95 17.82 11.34
C VAL A 274 -10.86 17.02 12.28
N GLU A 275 -10.29 16.23 13.19
CA GLU A 275 -11.03 15.45 14.21
C GLU A 275 -11.86 16.33 15.17
N ASP A 276 -11.32 17.46 15.67
CA ASP A 276 -12.06 18.46 16.47
C ASP A 276 -13.27 19.03 15.71
N LEU A 277 -13.07 19.36 14.44
CA LEU A 277 -14.07 19.99 13.59
C LEU A 277 -15.25 19.04 13.34
N PHE A 278 -14.98 17.76 13.08
CA PHE A 278 -16.03 16.73 12.94
C PHE A 278 -16.71 16.35 14.26
N SER A 279 -16.02 16.48 15.39
CA SER A 279 -16.59 16.24 16.72
C SER A 279 -17.59 17.32 17.14
N THR A 280 -17.41 18.55 16.63
CA THR A 280 -18.27 19.71 16.91
C THR A 280 -19.64 19.57 16.20
N LYS A 281 -20.73 19.45 16.97
CA LYS A 281 -22.12 19.36 16.46
C LYS A 281 -22.96 20.57 16.85
N ALA A 282 -23.96 20.89 16.03
CA ALA A 282 -24.93 21.95 16.32
C ALA A 282 -25.91 21.51 17.43
N ALA A 283 -26.60 22.49 18.04
CA ALA A 283 -27.75 22.23 18.88
C ALA A 283 -28.87 21.50 18.11
N ALA A 284 -29.71 20.74 18.81
CA ALA A 284 -30.64 19.80 18.21
C ALA A 284 -31.81 20.46 17.45
N ILE A 285 -31.62 20.74 16.16
CA ILE A 285 -32.67 21.20 15.23
C ILE A 285 -33.92 20.30 15.27
N LYS A 286 -33.72 19.00 15.54
CA LYS A 286 -34.81 18.00 15.68
C LYS A 286 -35.74 18.27 16.87
N GLU A 287 -35.22 18.82 17.97
CA GLU A 287 -36.03 19.21 19.14
C GLU A 287 -36.86 20.45 18.82
N LEU A 288 -36.27 21.43 18.12
CA LEU A 288 -36.99 22.62 17.64
C LEU A 288 -38.10 22.25 16.64
N GLU A 289 -37.84 21.32 15.73
CA GLU A 289 -38.84 20.79 14.79
C GLU A 289 -40.00 20.08 15.50
N LEU A 290 -39.71 19.27 16.53
CA LEU A 290 -40.75 18.62 17.34
C LEU A 290 -41.61 19.66 18.05
N MET A 291 -40.98 20.63 18.70
CA MET A 291 -41.66 21.70 19.44
C MET A 291 -42.59 22.52 18.53
N ILE A 292 -42.15 22.89 17.31
CA ILE A 292 -42.99 23.61 16.34
C ILE A 292 -44.19 22.74 15.91
N LYS A 293 -44.00 21.44 15.68
CA LYS A 293 -45.10 20.51 15.34
C LYS A 293 -46.12 20.36 16.48
N GLU A 294 -45.68 20.31 17.73
CA GLU A 294 -46.58 20.26 18.89
C GLU A 294 -47.44 21.53 18.98
N HIS A 295 -46.84 22.69 18.73
CA HIS A 295 -47.53 23.99 18.80
C HIS A 295 -48.52 24.24 17.66
N GLN A 296 -48.51 23.44 16.58
CA GLN A 296 -49.56 23.44 15.54
C GLN A 296 -50.96 23.18 16.14
N SER A 297 -51.04 22.48 17.27
CA SER A 297 -52.30 22.23 17.99
C SER A 297 -53.01 23.53 18.40
N TYR A 298 -52.27 24.57 18.82
CA TYR A 298 -52.84 25.87 19.18
C TYR A 298 -53.46 26.61 17.99
N LEU A 299 -52.87 26.48 16.79
CA LEU A 299 -53.48 27.01 15.55
C LEU A 299 -54.76 26.26 15.19
N ASN A 300 -54.79 24.94 15.41
CA ASN A 300 -55.99 24.13 15.18
C ASN A 300 -57.11 24.51 16.15
N GLU A 301 -56.79 24.75 17.43
CA GLU A 301 -57.75 25.24 18.44
C GLU A 301 -58.29 26.63 18.06
N GLN A 302 -57.43 27.60 17.75
CA GLN A 302 -57.88 28.92 17.29
C GLN A 302 -58.71 28.84 16.00
N THR A 303 -58.39 27.94 15.06
CA THR A 303 -59.17 27.73 13.83
C THR A 303 -60.58 27.22 14.14
N SER A 304 -60.70 26.28 15.09
CA SER A 304 -62.00 25.80 15.60
C SER A 304 -62.80 26.91 16.28
N ILE A 305 -62.15 27.74 17.10
CA ILE A 305 -62.78 28.91 17.73
C ILE A 305 -63.25 29.91 16.66
N MET A 306 -62.44 30.22 15.65
CA MET A 306 -62.81 31.13 14.55
C MET A 306 -64.00 30.64 13.73
N GLN A 307 -64.12 29.32 13.52
CA GLN A 307 -65.31 28.72 12.91
C GLN A 307 -66.56 28.89 13.79
N SER A 308 -66.42 28.71 15.11
CA SER A 308 -67.51 28.95 16.06
C SER A 308 -67.94 30.42 16.06
N LEU A 309 -67.00 31.35 16.23
CA LEU A 309 -67.27 32.80 16.20
C LEU A 309 -67.96 33.23 14.89
N SER A 310 -67.52 32.69 13.74
CA SER A 310 -68.14 32.97 12.44
C SER A 310 -69.58 32.44 12.34
N LYS A 311 -69.81 31.20 12.78
CA LYS A 311 -71.15 30.59 12.82
C LYS A 311 -72.09 31.39 13.72
N ASP A 312 -71.61 31.83 14.88
CA ASP A 312 -72.39 32.56 15.86
C ASP A 312 -72.75 33.96 15.34
N VAL A 313 -71.80 34.70 14.73
CA VAL A 313 -72.09 35.97 14.04
C VAL A 313 -73.14 35.81 12.94
N ASN A 314 -73.01 34.78 12.09
CA ASN A 314 -73.98 34.52 11.03
C ASN A 314 -75.37 34.16 11.60
N SER A 315 -75.42 33.48 12.74
CA SER A 315 -76.67 33.11 13.43
C SER A 315 -77.35 34.34 14.04
N VAL A 316 -76.59 35.22 14.72
CA VAL A 316 -77.10 36.49 15.27
C VAL A 316 -77.57 37.42 14.15
N LYS A 317 -76.80 37.56 13.07
CA LYS A 317 -77.20 38.38 11.92
C LYS A 317 -78.51 37.87 11.32
N LYS A 318 -78.63 36.57 11.07
CA LYS A 318 -79.87 35.98 10.55
C LYS A 318 -81.05 36.27 11.50
N LEU A 319 -80.85 36.18 12.81
CA LEU A 319 -81.88 36.47 13.81
C LEU A 319 -82.33 37.95 13.79
N VAL A 320 -81.44 38.88 13.47
CA VAL A 320 -81.77 40.30 13.23
C VAL A 320 -82.54 40.47 11.92
N ASP A 321 -82.08 39.85 10.82
CA ASP A 321 -82.72 39.90 9.50
C ASP A 321 -84.14 39.27 9.52
N ASP A 322 -84.32 38.14 10.21
CA ASP A 322 -85.61 37.44 10.39
C ASP A 322 -86.60 38.30 11.22
N CYS A 323 -86.11 39.07 12.20
CA CYS A 323 -86.89 40.05 12.97
C CYS A 323 -87.30 41.28 12.13
N LEU A 324 -86.38 41.82 11.32
CA LEU A 324 -86.63 42.97 10.43
C LEU A 324 -87.64 42.68 9.32
N SER A 325 -87.62 41.47 8.78
CA SER A 325 -88.46 41.06 7.65
C SER A 325 -89.88 40.62 8.05
N CYS A 326 -90.22 40.67 9.34
CA CYS A 326 -91.45 40.11 9.92
C CYS A 326 -91.69 38.62 9.60
N GLN A 327 -90.64 37.87 9.27
CA GLN A 327 -90.70 36.43 8.96
C GLN A 327 -90.50 35.53 10.18
N LEU A 328 -90.59 36.09 11.39
CA LEU A 328 -90.66 35.31 12.63
C LEU A 328 -91.81 34.31 12.54
N SER A 329 -91.46 33.02 12.40
CA SER A 329 -92.41 31.94 12.57
C SER A 329 -93.11 32.08 13.92
N ALA A 330 -94.40 31.73 14.01
CA ALA A 330 -95.26 31.99 15.17
C ALA A 330 -94.84 31.30 16.50
N SER A 331 -93.65 30.70 16.55
CA SER A 331 -93.08 29.93 17.65
C SER A 331 -91.88 30.60 18.35
N LEU A 332 -91.35 31.74 17.87
CA LEU A 332 -90.17 32.39 18.43
C LEU A 332 -90.46 33.87 18.75
N ARG A 333 -90.54 34.21 20.05
CA ARG A 333 -90.74 35.61 20.48
C ARG A 333 -89.39 36.34 20.55
N PRO A 334 -89.35 37.67 20.39
CA PRO A 334 -88.12 38.46 20.55
C PRO A 334 -87.38 38.23 21.88
N HIS A 335 -88.11 37.99 22.97
CA HIS A 335 -87.50 37.65 24.27
C HIS A 335 -86.79 36.28 24.27
N ASP A 336 -87.37 35.26 23.64
CA ASP A 336 -86.77 33.91 23.55
C ASP A 336 -85.50 33.95 22.68
N ALA A 337 -85.56 34.73 21.59
CA ALA A 337 -84.46 35.03 20.69
C ALA A 337 -83.28 35.69 21.44
N VAL A 338 -83.53 36.76 22.22
CA VAL A 338 -82.48 37.44 23.01
C VAL A 338 -81.93 36.54 24.13
N SER A 339 -82.79 35.75 24.78
CA SER A 339 -82.36 34.84 25.87
C SER A 339 -81.41 33.75 25.37
N ALA A 340 -81.54 33.32 24.12
CA ALA A 340 -80.60 32.39 23.49
C ALA A 340 -79.21 32.99 23.21
N LEU A 341 -79.10 34.32 23.04
CA LEU A 341 -77.82 34.99 22.74
C LEU A 341 -76.94 35.17 23.97
N GLY A 342 -77.52 35.28 25.17
CA GLY A 342 -76.77 35.45 26.42
C GLY A 342 -75.72 34.36 26.67
N PRO A 343 -76.08 33.06 26.64
CA PRO A 343 -75.13 31.96 26.78
C PRO A 343 -74.04 31.95 25.68
N MET A 344 -74.40 32.30 24.44
CA MET A 344 -73.43 32.38 23.35
C MET A 344 -72.42 33.53 23.57
N TYR A 345 -72.89 34.68 24.05
CA TYR A 345 -72.05 35.82 24.41
C TYR A 345 -71.10 35.45 25.56
N ASP A 346 -71.61 34.79 26.59
CA ASP A 346 -70.81 34.30 27.73
C ASP A 346 -69.70 33.34 27.27
N VAL A 347 -69.97 32.47 26.30
CA VAL A 347 -68.95 31.60 25.70
C VAL A 347 -67.91 32.39 24.91
N HIS A 348 -68.29 33.47 24.22
CA HIS A 348 -67.34 34.34 23.52
C HIS A 348 -66.39 35.04 24.49
N ASP A 349 -66.95 35.70 25.50
CA ASP A 349 -66.24 36.57 26.45
C ASP A 349 -65.40 35.77 27.46
N LYS A 350 -65.97 34.71 28.05
CA LYS A 350 -65.34 33.96 29.15
C LYS A 350 -64.51 32.74 28.71
N ASN A 351 -64.64 32.29 27.46
CA ASN A 351 -63.97 31.07 26.96
C ASN A 351 -63.23 31.29 25.63
N HIS A 352 -63.90 31.69 24.55
CA HIS A 352 -63.27 31.80 23.23
C HIS A 352 -62.15 32.85 23.18
N LEU A 353 -62.43 34.12 23.47
CA LEU A 353 -61.44 35.18 23.37
C LEU A 353 -60.25 34.98 24.34
N PRO A 354 -60.43 34.60 25.63
CA PRO A 354 -59.32 34.30 26.53
C PRO A 354 -58.45 33.13 26.06
N LYS A 355 -59.04 32.08 25.46
CA LYS A 355 -58.28 30.96 24.88
C LYS A 355 -57.49 31.35 23.65
N MET A 356 -58.06 32.17 22.75
CA MET A 356 -57.33 32.68 21.59
C MET A 356 -56.11 33.48 22.03
N GLN A 357 -56.25 34.35 23.04
CA GLN A 357 -55.13 35.09 23.65
C GLN A 357 -54.12 34.16 24.36
N ALA A 358 -54.55 33.04 24.93
CA ALA A 358 -53.64 32.07 25.56
C ALA A 358 -52.81 31.34 24.50
N CYS A 359 -53.43 30.93 23.39
CA CYS A 359 -52.75 30.34 22.24
C CYS A 359 -51.73 31.30 21.63
N GLU A 360 -52.11 32.56 21.42
CA GLU A 360 -51.23 33.62 20.89
C GLU A 360 -49.99 33.84 21.77
N ARG A 361 -50.16 33.84 23.10
CA ARG A 361 -49.05 33.93 24.06
C ARG A 361 -48.13 32.70 24.02
N SER A 362 -48.66 31.50 23.80
CA SER A 362 -47.84 30.30 23.61
C SER A 362 -47.01 30.35 22.33
N ILE A 363 -47.62 30.77 21.20
CA ILE A 363 -46.89 30.92 19.93
C ILE A 363 -45.86 32.06 20.00
N SER A 364 -46.12 33.13 20.75
CA SER A 364 -45.15 34.21 20.96
C SER A 364 -43.89 33.70 21.69
N LYS A 365 -44.06 32.92 22.77
CA LYS A 365 -42.93 32.28 23.48
C LYS A 365 -42.16 31.32 22.59
N LEU A 366 -42.84 30.56 21.73
CA LEU A 366 -42.20 29.70 20.73
C LEU A 366 -41.35 30.53 19.76
N LEU A 367 -41.85 31.69 19.30
CA LEU A 367 -41.12 32.56 18.39
C LEU A 367 -39.87 33.17 19.03
N ASP A 368 -39.96 33.60 20.29
CA ASP A 368 -38.79 34.08 21.06
C ASP A 368 -37.73 32.98 21.19
N PHE A 369 -38.14 31.73 21.48
CA PHE A 369 -37.26 30.57 21.55
C PHE A 369 -36.64 30.23 20.18
N CYS A 370 -37.44 30.25 19.10
CA CYS A 370 -36.95 30.06 17.73
C CYS A 370 -35.91 31.12 17.36
N ASN A 371 -36.13 32.39 17.74
CA ASN A 371 -35.22 33.48 17.46
C ASN A 371 -33.92 33.34 18.27
N SER A 372 -34.00 32.99 19.56
CA SER A 372 -32.82 32.68 20.38
C SER A 372 -31.98 31.55 19.76
N LYS A 373 -32.62 30.46 19.32
CA LYS A 373 -31.94 29.33 18.66
C LYS A 373 -31.39 29.67 17.27
N LYS A 374 -32.06 30.55 16.51
CA LYS A 374 -31.54 31.09 15.25
C LYS A 374 -30.23 31.86 15.46
N ASN A 375 -30.17 32.72 16.48
CA ASN A 375 -28.97 33.48 16.79
C ASN A 375 -27.81 32.59 17.29
N GLU A 376 -28.11 31.57 18.09
CA GLU A 376 -27.16 30.52 18.48
C GLU A 376 -26.60 29.77 17.24
N MET A 377 -27.46 29.42 16.28
CA MET A 377 -27.06 28.80 15.01
C MET A 377 -26.20 29.75 14.15
N ASN A 378 -26.59 31.02 14.00
CA ASN A 378 -25.82 32.01 13.24
C ASN A 378 -24.37 32.10 13.78
N LEU A 379 -24.21 32.18 15.10
CA LEU A 379 -22.89 32.20 15.76
C LEU A 379 -22.14 30.87 15.58
N PHE A 380 -22.81 29.74 15.78
CA PHE A 380 -22.21 28.41 15.62
C PHE A 380 -21.69 28.16 14.20
N VAL A 381 -22.46 28.55 13.19
CA VAL A 381 -22.07 28.48 11.77
C VAL A 381 -20.89 29.38 11.51
N HIS A 382 -20.93 30.65 11.97
CA HIS A 382 -19.84 31.61 11.80
C HIS A 382 -18.50 31.06 12.33
N THR A 383 -18.45 30.64 13.59
CA THR A 383 -17.24 30.05 14.19
C THR A 383 -16.83 28.74 13.51
N SER A 384 -17.79 27.90 13.11
CA SER A 384 -17.49 26.65 12.39
C SER A 384 -16.92 26.90 11.00
N MET A 385 -17.42 27.92 10.28
CA MET A 385 -16.92 28.33 8.97
C MET A 385 -15.50 28.89 9.05
N GLN A 386 -15.21 29.74 10.05
CA GLN A 386 -13.84 30.20 10.33
C GLN A 386 -12.90 29.01 10.59
N LYS A 387 -13.32 28.03 11.42
CA LYS A 387 -12.56 26.78 11.64
C LYS A 387 -12.32 26.01 10.34
N VAL A 388 -13.35 25.82 9.49
CA VAL A 388 -13.21 25.12 8.20
C VAL A 388 -12.23 25.85 7.28
N ALA A 389 -12.38 27.17 7.12
CA ALA A 389 -11.51 27.96 6.26
C ALA A 389 -10.05 27.97 6.73
N TYR A 390 -9.82 28.02 8.04
CA TYR A 390 -8.49 27.87 8.63
C TYR A 390 -7.90 26.47 8.38
N VAL A 391 -8.66 25.40 8.60
CA VAL A 391 -8.17 24.03 8.34
C VAL A 391 -7.87 23.83 6.85
N GLN A 392 -8.72 24.35 5.95
CA GLN A 392 -8.48 24.33 4.51
C GLN A 392 -7.20 25.10 4.10
N SER A 393 -6.90 26.24 4.73
CA SER A 393 -5.66 26.98 4.44
C SER A 393 -4.42 26.22 4.91
N VAL A 394 -4.44 25.63 6.11
CA VAL A 394 -3.33 24.78 6.59
C VAL A 394 -3.14 23.53 5.72
N ILE A 395 -4.22 22.88 5.29
CA ILE A 395 -4.19 21.75 4.34
C ILE A 395 -3.52 22.16 3.01
N ARG A 396 -3.91 23.32 2.45
CA ARG A 396 -3.32 23.87 1.23
C ARG A 396 -1.83 24.18 1.42
N ASP A 397 -1.46 24.83 2.51
CA ASP A 397 -0.08 25.27 2.76
C ASP A 397 0.84 24.09 3.09
N PHE A 398 0.28 23.00 3.64
CA PHE A 398 0.96 21.71 3.77
C PHE A 398 1.12 21.01 2.40
N ARG A 399 0.08 21.03 1.54
CA ARG A 399 0.16 20.49 0.16
C ARG A 399 1.33 21.05 -0.62
N LEU A 400 1.55 22.36 -0.52
CA LEU A 400 2.62 23.07 -1.23
C LEU A 400 4.04 22.65 -0.80
N ARG A 401 4.20 21.94 0.33
CA ARG A 401 5.52 21.46 0.79
C ARG A 401 5.92 20.11 0.20
N PHE A 402 4.98 19.28 -0.25
CA PHE A 402 5.28 17.95 -0.80
C PHE A 402 6.31 17.95 -1.94
N PRO A 403 6.24 18.85 -2.96
CA PRO A 403 7.23 18.89 -4.02
C PRO A 403 8.65 19.10 -3.49
N ALA A 404 8.83 20.04 -2.54
CA ALA A 404 10.13 20.32 -1.93
C ALA A 404 10.66 19.13 -1.11
N PHE A 405 9.80 18.40 -0.40
CA PHE A 405 10.21 17.17 0.30
C PHE A 405 10.55 16.02 -0.66
N LYS A 406 9.83 15.87 -1.77
CA LYS A 406 10.12 14.88 -2.82
C LYS A 406 11.43 15.19 -3.55
N GLU A 407 11.68 16.47 -3.85
CA GLU A 407 12.95 16.95 -4.41
C GLU A 407 14.11 16.75 -3.42
N ALA A 408 13.92 17.08 -2.14
CA ALA A 408 14.90 16.86 -1.10
C ALA A 408 15.25 15.36 -0.94
N MET A 409 14.27 14.45 -0.98
CA MET A 409 14.52 13.00 -1.02
C MET A 409 15.41 12.61 -2.20
N GLY A 410 15.12 13.10 -3.41
CA GLY A 410 15.88 12.80 -4.61
C GLY A 410 17.29 13.40 -4.63
N HIS A 411 17.48 14.60 -4.06
CA HIS A 411 18.81 15.17 -3.84
C HIS A 411 19.60 14.36 -2.79
N HIS A 412 18.93 13.98 -1.70
CA HIS A 412 19.51 13.19 -0.62
C HIS A 412 19.95 11.81 -1.10
N ASP A 413 19.18 11.17 -1.98
CA ASP A 413 19.59 9.90 -2.60
C ASP A 413 20.84 10.03 -3.49
N LYS A 414 20.94 11.12 -4.26
CA LYS A 414 22.13 11.43 -5.07
C LYS A 414 23.38 11.59 -4.22
N LEU A 415 23.30 12.18 -3.02
CA LEU A 415 24.45 12.28 -2.11
C LEU A 415 25.01 10.91 -1.72
N PHE A 416 24.15 9.90 -1.58
CA PHE A 416 24.55 8.53 -1.21
C PHE A 416 25.14 7.71 -2.36
N SER A 417 25.14 8.20 -3.60
CA SER A 417 25.59 7.43 -4.79
C SER A 417 26.97 6.79 -4.65
N ARG A 418 27.96 7.48 -4.06
CA ARG A 418 29.31 6.90 -3.84
C ARG A 418 29.32 5.84 -2.72
N MET A 419 28.43 5.92 -1.73
CA MET A 419 28.26 4.87 -0.73
C MET A 419 27.53 3.63 -1.31
N LYS A 420 26.54 3.84 -2.17
CA LYS A 420 25.90 2.75 -2.94
C LYS A 420 26.93 2.00 -3.79
N LEU A 421 27.80 2.73 -4.48
CA LEU A 421 28.88 2.14 -5.29
C LEU A 421 29.79 1.21 -4.47
N VAL A 422 30.24 1.61 -3.27
CA VAL A 422 31.06 0.77 -2.37
C VAL A 422 30.39 -0.58 -2.09
N ARG A 423 29.07 -0.61 -1.90
CA ARG A 423 28.33 -1.85 -1.65
C ARG A 423 28.10 -2.70 -2.92
N VAL A 424 27.99 -2.08 -4.09
CA VAL A 424 27.69 -2.72 -5.38
C VAL A 424 28.95 -3.22 -6.13
N VAL A 425 30.14 -2.69 -5.85
CA VAL A 425 31.39 -3.12 -6.51
C VAL A 425 31.70 -4.60 -6.26
N GLY A 426 31.44 -5.10 -5.06
CA GLY A 426 31.67 -6.52 -4.71
C GLY A 426 30.82 -7.49 -5.53
N SER A 427 29.51 -7.24 -5.61
CA SER A 427 28.60 -8.06 -6.42
C SER A 427 28.86 -7.90 -7.92
N SER A 428 29.11 -6.67 -8.39
CA SER A 428 29.48 -6.40 -9.79
C SER A 428 30.73 -7.18 -10.23
N TYR A 429 31.77 -7.23 -9.39
CA TYR A 429 32.98 -7.99 -9.69
C TYR A 429 32.70 -9.51 -9.75
N ARG A 430 31.89 -10.04 -8.84
CA ARG A 430 31.45 -11.45 -8.89
C ARG A 430 30.65 -11.77 -10.16
N ALA A 431 29.76 -10.86 -10.58
CA ALA A 431 29.03 -10.97 -11.84
C ALA A 431 29.99 -10.99 -13.04
N CYS A 432 30.99 -10.11 -13.09
CA CYS A 432 32.00 -10.10 -14.16
C CYS A 432 32.78 -11.43 -14.26
N LEU A 433 33.21 -12.00 -13.12
CA LEU A 433 33.90 -13.31 -13.12
C LEU A 433 32.97 -14.44 -13.60
N ALA A 434 31.71 -14.44 -13.15
CA ALA A 434 30.73 -15.42 -13.60
C ALA A 434 30.44 -15.30 -15.11
N GLU A 435 30.28 -14.08 -15.63
CA GLU A 435 30.05 -13.83 -17.05
C GLU A 435 31.24 -14.32 -17.92
N VAL A 436 32.48 -14.18 -17.44
CA VAL A 436 33.66 -14.77 -18.10
C VAL A 436 33.55 -16.30 -18.16
N VAL A 437 33.22 -16.97 -17.05
CA VAL A 437 33.02 -18.44 -17.04
C VAL A 437 31.88 -18.85 -17.98
N ARG A 438 30.76 -18.11 -17.97
CA ARG A 438 29.60 -18.33 -18.84
C ARG A 438 29.99 -18.26 -20.32
N ARG A 439 30.78 -17.25 -20.71
CA ARG A 439 31.26 -17.08 -22.10
C ARG A 439 32.22 -18.20 -22.50
N LYS A 440 33.19 -18.57 -21.65
CA LYS A 440 34.09 -19.72 -21.93
C LYS A 440 33.33 -21.03 -22.07
N ALA A 441 32.31 -21.26 -21.24
CA ALA A 441 31.46 -22.44 -21.34
C ALA A 441 30.59 -22.43 -22.62
N SER A 442 30.02 -21.29 -22.98
CA SER A 442 29.26 -21.10 -24.23
C SER A 442 30.13 -21.30 -25.48
N MET A 443 31.38 -20.82 -25.45
CA MET A 443 32.37 -21.03 -26.52
C MET A 443 32.65 -22.51 -26.75
N LYS A 444 32.81 -23.31 -25.68
CA LYS A 444 32.97 -24.78 -25.80
C LYS A 444 31.78 -25.45 -26.46
N LEU A 445 30.55 -25.05 -26.10
CA LEU A 445 29.33 -25.57 -26.74
C LEU A 445 29.29 -25.21 -28.23
N TYR A 446 29.56 -23.95 -28.57
CA TYR A 446 29.57 -23.46 -29.95
C TYR A 446 30.64 -24.17 -30.82
N MET A 447 31.85 -24.37 -30.28
CA MET A 447 32.89 -25.16 -30.94
C MET A 447 32.45 -26.61 -31.16
N GLY A 448 31.78 -27.22 -30.18
CA GLY A 448 31.23 -28.56 -30.29
C GLY A 448 30.16 -28.69 -31.40
N MET A 449 29.30 -27.69 -31.57
CA MET A 449 28.31 -27.63 -32.65
C MET A 449 28.97 -27.56 -34.04
N ALA A 450 30.06 -26.80 -34.19
CA ALA A 450 30.83 -26.77 -35.43
C ALA A 450 31.54 -28.10 -35.71
N GLY A 451 32.03 -28.77 -34.67
CA GLY A 451 32.57 -30.14 -34.75
C GLY A 451 31.53 -31.14 -35.28
N GLN A 452 30.32 -31.14 -34.74
CA GLN A 452 29.20 -31.95 -35.26
C GLN A 452 28.88 -31.66 -36.73
N LEU A 453 28.92 -30.40 -37.13
CA LEU A 453 28.67 -30.02 -38.52
C LEU A 453 29.75 -30.58 -39.45
N ALA A 454 31.02 -30.45 -39.06
CA ALA A 454 32.16 -31.01 -39.81
C ALA A 454 32.03 -32.54 -39.94
N GLU A 455 31.73 -33.23 -38.84
CA GLU A 455 31.58 -34.68 -38.83
C GLU A 455 30.39 -35.15 -39.68
N ARG A 456 29.20 -34.55 -39.55
CA ARG A 456 28.04 -34.88 -40.39
C ARG A 456 28.33 -34.72 -41.89
N LEU A 457 29.15 -33.74 -42.26
CA LEU A 457 29.59 -33.53 -43.64
C LEU A 457 30.65 -34.56 -44.06
N ALA A 458 31.58 -34.93 -43.17
CA ALA A 458 32.54 -36.01 -43.40
C ALA A 458 31.85 -37.38 -43.59
N THR A 459 30.91 -37.76 -42.72
CA THR A 459 30.15 -39.01 -42.87
C THR A 459 29.35 -39.04 -44.16
N LYS A 460 28.67 -37.93 -44.52
CA LYS A 460 27.97 -37.83 -45.82
C LYS A 460 28.93 -38.02 -46.99
N ARG A 461 30.09 -37.36 -46.96
CA ARG A 461 31.17 -37.55 -47.95
C ARG A 461 31.62 -39.00 -48.04
N GLU A 462 31.88 -39.68 -46.94
CA GLU A 462 32.30 -41.09 -46.94
C GLU A 462 31.24 -42.02 -47.55
N THR A 463 29.95 -41.82 -47.25
CA THR A 463 28.88 -42.63 -47.88
C THR A 463 28.77 -42.39 -49.39
N GLU A 464 29.09 -41.17 -49.85
CA GLU A 464 29.10 -40.81 -51.28
C GLU A 464 30.34 -41.39 -51.99
N VAL A 465 31.52 -41.27 -51.38
CA VAL A 465 32.76 -41.90 -51.88
C VAL A 465 32.58 -43.41 -51.99
N ARG A 466 32.03 -44.06 -50.96
CA ARG A 466 31.74 -45.50 -50.99
C ARG A 466 30.77 -45.88 -52.10
N ARG A 467 29.68 -45.11 -52.30
CA ARG A 467 28.74 -45.33 -53.41
C ARG A 467 29.39 -45.15 -54.79
N ARG A 468 30.29 -44.18 -54.96
CA ARG A 468 31.08 -44.02 -56.21
C ARG A 468 32.04 -45.17 -56.43
N GLU A 469 32.75 -45.61 -55.40
CA GLU A 469 33.64 -46.78 -55.50
C GLU A 469 32.89 -48.06 -55.85
N GLU A 470 31.74 -48.31 -55.21
CA GLU A 470 30.88 -49.47 -55.49
C GLU A 470 30.34 -49.42 -56.94
N PHE A 471 29.90 -48.24 -57.39
CA PHE A 471 29.49 -48.03 -58.79
C PHE A 471 30.63 -48.35 -59.76
N ILE A 472 31.83 -47.81 -59.55
CA ILE A 472 33.01 -48.05 -60.40
C ILE A 472 33.39 -49.54 -60.40
N LYS A 473 33.37 -50.20 -59.23
CA LYS A 473 33.66 -51.65 -59.09
C LYS A 473 32.67 -52.53 -59.87
N ALA A 474 31.44 -52.07 -60.10
CA ALA A 474 30.41 -52.79 -60.81
C ALA A 474 30.44 -52.63 -62.35
N GLN A 475 31.21 -51.68 -62.91
CA GLN A 475 31.25 -51.44 -64.35
C GLN A 475 32.31 -52.28 -65.07
N SER A 476 31.94 -52.81 -66.24
CA SER A 476 32.84 -53.54 -67.17
C SER A 476 33.40 -52.66 -68.30
N ILE A 477 33.29 -51.33 -68.16
CA ILE A 477 33.75 -50.34 -69.15
C ILE A 477 35.24 -50.03 -68.93
N PRO A 478 36.07 -49.88 -69.99
CA PRO A 478 37.47 -49.47 -69.88
C PRO A 478 37.69 -48.20 -69.06
N ARG A 479 38.74 -48.19 -68.22
CA ARG A 479 39.01 -47.10 -67.25
C ARG A 479 39.28 -45.75 -67.93
N ASP A 480 39.90 -45.73 -69.10
CA ASP A 480 40.14 -44.52 -69.89
C ASP A 480 38.84 -43.81 -70.29
N ILE A 481 37.80 -44.58 -70.63
CA ILE A 481 36.47 -44.03 -70.94
C ILE A 481 35.84 -43.46 -69.66
N LEU A 482 35.85 -44.20 -68.55
CA LEU A 482 35.33 -43.71 -67.26
C LEU A 482 36.05 -42.44 -66.77
N ALA A 483 37.36 -42.33 -67.04
CA ALA A 483 38.14 -41.12 -66.75
C ALA A 483 37.75 -39.93 -67.62
N SER A 484 37.55 -40.13 -68.92
CA SER A 484 37.11 -39.05 -69.83
C SER A 484 35.69 -38.55 -69.53
N MET A 485 34.86 -39.36 -68.85
CA MET A 485 33.55 -38.96 -68.32
C MET A 485 33.61 -38.26 -66.94
N GLY A 486 34.80 -38.10 -66.33
CA GLY A 486 34.95 -37.51 -64.99
C GLY A 486 34.48 -38.40 -63.83
N LEU A 487 34.23 -39.69 -64.07
CA LEU A 487 33.60 -40.57 -63.07
C LEU A 487 34.53 -41.03 -61.94
N PHE A 488 35.83 -40.69 -61.99
CA PHE A 488 36.77 -40.91 -60.88
C PHE A 488 36.84 -39.76 -59.87
N ASP A 489 36.15 -38.64 -60.13
CA ASP A 489 36.18 -37.49 -59.23
C ASP A 489 35.55 -37.84 -57.88
N THR A 490 36.27 -37.52 -56.79
CA THR A 490 35.78 -37.67 -55.41
C THR A 490 35.42 -36.31 -54.83
N PRO A 491 34.38 -36.19 -53.99
CA PRO A 491 34.08 -34.93 -53.31
C PRO A 491 35.26 -34.48 -52.44
N ASN A 492 35.52 -33.17 -52.43
CA ASN A 492 36.51 -32.58 -51.51
C ASN A 492 36.07 -32.73 -50.04
N GLN A 493 37.04 -32.65 -49.12
CA GLN A 493 36.74 -32.55 -47.70
C GLN A 493 36.15 -31.17 -47.38
N CYS A 494 35.25 -31.10 -46.40
CA CYS A 494 34.62 -29.85 -45.97
C CYS A 494 35.21 -29.43 -44.63
N ASP A 495 35.95 -28.32 -44.64
CA ASP A 495 36.57 -27.76 -43.46
C ASP A 495 35.63 -26.71 -42.83
N VAL A 496 35.17 -26.97 -41.61
CA VAL A 496 34.39 -26.00 -40.82
C VAL A 496 35.34 -25.23 -39.93
N ASN A 497 35.53 -23.94 -40.21
CA ASN A 497 36.41 -23.06 -39.46
C ASN A 497 35.61 -22.06 -38.61
N ILE A 498 36.01 -21.86 -37.35
CA ILE A 498 35.49 -20.81 -36.48
C ILE A 498 36.58 -19.74 -36.33
N ALA A 499 36.27 -18.49 -36.68
CA ALA A 499 37.17 -17.37 -36.43
C ALA A 499 37.39 -17.20 -34.91
N PRO A 500 38.62 -16.98 -34.42
CA PRO A 500 38.87 -16.79 -32.99
C PRO A 500 38.11 -15.59 -32.42
N PHE A 501 37.38 -15.80 -31.33
CA PHE A 501 36.79 -14.76 -30.49
C PHE A 501 37.03 -15.09 -29.02
N ASP A 502 36.80 -14.12 -28.13
CA ASP A 502 36.95 -14.26 -26.67
C ASP A 502 38.36 -14.69 -26.20
N THR A 503 39.39 -14.40 -27.01
CA THR A 503 40.80 -14.75 -26.77
C THR A 503 41.42 -14.11 -25.52
N ASN A 504 40.82 -13.03 -25.02
CA ASN A 504 41.33 -12.23 -23.91
C ASN A 504 40.57 -12.50 -22.58
N LEU A 505 39.69 -13.52 -22.54
CA LEU A 505 38.98 -13.90 -21.33
C LEU A 505 39.91 -14.54 -20.30
N LEU A 506 39.67 -14.29 -19.01
CA LEU A 506 40.50 -14.80 -17.92
C LEU A 506 40.50 -16.34 -17.86
N GLU A 507 41.61 -16.89 -17.40
CA GLU A 507 41.82 -18.32 -17.11
C GLU A 507 41.18 -18.71 -15.77
N ILE A 508 39.85 -18.69 -15.70
CA ILE A 508 39.06 -19.03 -14.51
C ILE A 508 37.95 -20.05 -14.80
N ASP A 509 37.61 -20.86 -13.79
CA ASP A 509 36.47 -21.79 -13.78
C ASP A 509 35.47 -21.42 -12.64
N ILE A 510 34.34 -22.11 -12.55
CA ILE A 510 33.28 -21.82 -11.55
C ILE A 510 33.80 -21.85 -10.10
N SER A 511 34.74 -22.74 -9.78
CA SER A 511 35.36 -22.82 -8.45
C SER A 511 36.23 -21.60 -8.10
N ASP A 512 36.73 -20.88 -9.11
CA ASP A 512 37.55 -19.69 -8.89
C ASP A 512 36.70 -18.45 -8.61
N ILE A 513 35.41 -18.45 -8.98
CA ILE A 513 34.47 -17.36 -8.69
C ILE A 513 34.42 -17.12 -7.18
N ASP A 514 34.18 -18.16 -6.37
CA ASP A 514 34.09 -18.00 -4.91
C ASP A 514 35.46 -17.79 -4.24
N ARG A 515 36.56 -18.12 -4.93
CA ARG A 515 37.93 -17.87 -4.45
C ARG A 515 38.33 -16.41 -4.60
N TYR A 516 37.98 -15.78 -5.72
CA TYR A 516 38.33 -14.38 -6.03
C TYR A 516 37.21 -13.40 -5.69
N ALA A 517 35.96 -13.84 -5.65
CA ALA A 517 34.79 -13.04 -5.28
C ALA A 517 33.79 -13.87 -4.43
N PRO A 518 34.08 -14.09 -3.14
CA PRO A 518 33.24 -14.90 -2.25
C PRO A 518 31.80 -14.38 -2.12
N GLU A 519 30.85 -15.28 -1.81
CA GLU A 519 29.42 -14.95 -1.68
C GLU A 519 29.10 -13.81 -0.71
N HIS A 520 29.90 -13.60 0.34
CA HIS A 520 29.68 -12.52 1.31
C HIS A 520 29.90 -11.10 0.76
N LEU A 521 30.40 -10.98 -0.48
CA LEU A 521 30.47 -9.73 -1.24
C LEU A 521 29.15 -9.41 -1.98
N VAL A 522 28.22 -10.38 -2.08
CA VAL A 522 26.89 -10.16 -2.64
C VAL A 522 25.97 -9.61 -1.55
N TYR A 523 25.49 -8.39 -1.74
CA TYR A 523 24.51 -7.80 -0.82
C TYR A 523 23.10 -8.35 -1.10
N MET A 524 22.77 -9.46 -0.45
CA MET A 524 21.38 -9.95 -0.35
C MET A 524 20.76 -9.43 0.94
N SER A 525 19.92 -8.39 0.85
CA SER A 525 19.15 -7.87 1.99
C SER A 525 17.95 -8.75 2.32
N PHE A 526 18.21 -10.01 2.65
CA PHE A 526 17.27 -10.84 3.36
C PHE A 526 17.75 -10.98 4.80
N LYS A 527 17.12 -10.21 5.70
CA LYS A 527 16.96 -10.63 7.10
C LYS A 527 16.04 -11.86 7.13
N SER A 528 16.58 -12.98 6.64
CA SER A 528 16.12 -14.30 7.02
C SER A 528 16.40 -14.44 8.51
N ASP A 529 15.39 -14.19 9.34
CA ASP A 529 15.42 -14.64 10.72
C ASP A 529 15.80 -16.12 10.75
N LYS A 530 16.65 -16.50 11.72
CA LYS A 530 17.25 -17.83 11.82
C LYS A 530 16.19 -18.90 12.14
N HIS A 531 15.42 -19.32 11.14
CA HIS A 531 14.74 -20.60 11.16
C HIS A 531 15.73 -21.72 10.84
N GLY A 532 15.67 -22.76 11.66
CA GLY A 532 16.76 -23.73 11.76
C GLY A 532 16.91 -24.62 10.53
N SER A 533 18.16 -25.07 10.33
CA SER A 533 18.48 -26.25 9.53
C SER A 533 17.52 -27.40 9.85
N SER A 534 16.65 -27.74 8.90
CA SER A 534 16.00 -29.04 8.85
C SER A 534 16.53 -29.82 7.65
N LYS A 535 17.35 -30.84 7.93
CA LYS A 535 17.74 -31.83 6.93
C LYS A 535 16.55 -32.77 6.68
N GLY A 536 16.16 -32.88 5.42
CA GLY A 536 15.65 -34.12 4.82
C GLY A 536 14.30 -34.65 5.29
N SER A 537 13.31 -34.57 4.40
CA SER A 537 12.43 -35.73 4.14
C SER A 537 11.91 -35.61 2.71
N PHE A 538 12.37 -36.48 1.80
CA PHE A 538 11.70 -36.67 0.52
C PHE A 538 10.43 -37.48 0.77
N SER A 539 9.30 -37.06 0.21
CA SER A 539 8.11 -37.89 0.07
C SER A 539 7.64 -37.80 -1.38
N MET A 540 7.79 -38.91 -2.11
CA MET A 540 7.24 -39.06 -3.45
C MET A 540 5.75 -39.36 -3.33
N SER A 541 4.90 -38.44 -3.76
CA SER A 541 3.49 -38.71 -4.04
C SER A 541 3.26 -38.58 -5.55
N ASN A 542 3.17 -39.73 -6.20
CA ASN A 542 2.83 -39.87 -7.60
C ASN A 542 1.30 -39.82 -7.70
N ASP A 543 0.74 -38.85 -8.41
CA ASP A 543 -0.62 -38.96 -8.97
C ASP A 543 -0.68 -38.06 -10.21
N GLY A 544 -0.90 -38.68 -11.37
CA GLY A 544 -1.01 -38.00 -12.65
C GLY A 544 -2.47 -37.87 -13.07
N LEU A 545 -2.86 -36.71 -13.61
CA LEU A 545 -4.12 -36.56 -14.32
C LEU A 545 -4.07 -35.43 -15.36
N GLY A 546 -4.46 -35.79 -16.59
CA GLY A 546 -5.31 -34.94 -17.43
C GLY A 546 -4.71 -33.69 -18.08
N SER A 547 -4.24 -33.85 -19.32
CA SER A 547 -4.17 -32.74 -20.28
C SER A 547 -5.58 -32.20 -20.60
N GLN A 548 -5.76 -30.88 -20.56
CA GLN A 548 -6.34 -30.03 -21.62
C GLN A 548 -6.83 -28.69 -21.06
N PHE A 549 -6.17 -27.59 -21.43
CA PHE A 549 -6.82 -26.29 -21.56
C PHE A 549 -6.34 -25.64 -22.85
N ALA A 550 -7.29 -25.12 -23.62
CA ALA A 550 -7.06 -24.51 -24.92
C ALA A 550 -6.50 -23.08 -24.78
N GLU A 551 -5.79 -22.65 -25.81
CA GLU A 551 -5.40 -21.25 -26.01
C GLU A 551 -6.63 -20.38 -26.27
N GLU A 552 -6.59 -19.11 -25.84
CA GLU A 552 -6.58 -18.01 -26.82
C GLU A 552 -6.08 -16.68 -26.21
N ASN A 553 -5.09 -16.10 -26.90
CA ASN A 553 -4.86 -14.68 -27.15
C ASN A 553 -4.73 -13.66 -26.00
N SER A 554 -3.48 -13.24 -25.75
CA SER A 554 -3.15 -11.81 -25.65
C SER A 554 -1.82 -11.53 -26.36
N MET A 555 -1.85 -10.65 -27.35
CA MET A 555 -0.70 -10.32 -28.19
C MET A 555 0.31 -9.42 -27.46
N GLY A 556 1.56 -9.88 -27.35
CA GLY A 556 2.67 -9.11 -26.78
C GLY A 556 4.01 -9.63 -27.30
N THR A 557 4.48 -9.08 -28.41
CA THR A 557 5.69 -9.50 -29.12
C THR A 557 6.94 -9.47 -28.24
N SER A 558 7.45 -10.66 -27.92
CA SER A 558 8.85 -10.89 -27.55
C SER A 558 9.26 -12.22 -28.15
N GLU A 559 10.12 -12.19 -29.17
CA GLU A 559 10.53 -13.37 -29.94
C GLU A 559 11.46 -14.28 -29.12
N LYS A 560 10.86 -15.11 -28.25
CA LYS A 560 11.55 -16.31 -27.78
C LYS A 560 11.56 -17.35 -28.89
N HIS A 561 12.63 -17.34 -29.67
CA HIS A 561 13.01 -18.50 -30.49
C HIS A 561 13.51 -19.62 -29.55
N ASP A 562 12.58 -20.40 -29.00
CA ASP A 562 12.90 -21.65 -28.31
C ASP A 562 13.38 -22.67 -29.34
N TYR A 563 14.69 -22.66 -29.61
CA TYR A 563 15.36 -23.80 -30.21
C TYR A 563 15.48 -24.89 -29.15
N GLU A 564 14.54 -25.85 -29.17
CA GLU A 564 14.68 -27.12 -28.45
C GLU A 564 15.97 -27.80 -28.90
N PHE A 565 16.99 -27.70 -28.05
CA PHE A 565 18.23 -28.42 -28.22
C PHE A 565 18.01 -29.87 -27.77
N GLU A 566 17.44 -30.67 -28.68
CA GLU A 566 17.43 -32.13 -28.61
C GLU A 566 18.84 -32.61 -28.23
N SER A 567 18.97 -33.72 -27.48
CA SER A 567 20.24 -34.17 -26.91
C SER A 567 21.23 -34.67 -27.99
N VAL A 568 21.82 -33.76 -28.76
CA VAL A 568 22.68 -34.09 -29.89
C VAL A 568 24.01 -34.64 -29.41
N GLU A 569 24.28 -35.92 -29.69
CA GLU A 569 25.59 -36.53 -29.48
C GLU A 569 26.64 -35.82 -30.34
N ILE A 570 27.60 -35.15 -29.71
CA ILE A 570 28.82 -34.66 -30.36
C ILE A 570 29.76 -35.87 -30.40
N ALA A 571 30.13 -36.39 -31.56
CA ALA A 571 31.17 -37.42 -31.57
C ALA A 571 32.57 -36.78 -31.50
N GLY A 572 33.51 -37.52 -30.91
CA GLY A 572 34.82 -36.99 -30.51
C GLY A 572 34.86 -36.31 -29.13
N THR A 573 33.72 -35.93 -28.55
CA THR A 573 33.61 -35.51 -27.14
C THR A 573 32.53 -36.32 -26.42
N SER A 574 32.66 -36.55 -25.12
CA SER A 574 31.64 -37.28 -24.38
C SER A 574 30.39 -36.43 -24.17
N LYS A 575 29.19 -37.05 -24.20
CA LYS A 575 27.92 -36.40 -23.85
C LYS A 575 28.01 -35.61 -22.52
N MET A 576 28.75 -36.17 -21.57
CA MET A 576 29.06 -35.57 -20.27
C MET A 576 29.86 -34.26 -20.35
N GLU A 577 30.78 -34.09 -21.30
CA GLU A 577 31.55 -32.82 -21.46
C GLU A 577 30.66 -31.69 -21.98
N VAL A 578 29.73 -32.02 -22.90
CA VAL A 578 28.72 -31.09 -23.43
C VAL A 578 27.77 -30.66 -22.33
N GLU A 579 27.24 -31.62 -21.59
CA GLU A 579 26.32 -31.38 -20.47
C GLU A 579 27.00 -30.59 -19.34
N ASN A 580 28.26 -30.88 -19.02
CA ASN A 580 29.04 -30.13 -18.03
C ASN A 580 29.30 -28.69 -18.50
N ALA A 581 29.65 -28.46 -19.78
CA ALA A 581 29.77 -27.12 -20.33
C ALA A 581 28.43 -26.35 -20.28
N ARG A 582 27.31 -27.02 -20.58
CA ARG A 582 25.97 -26.42 -20.46
C ARG A 582 25.62 -26.05 -19.01
N LEU A 583 25.76 -26.98 -18.07
CA LEU A 583 25.48 -26.74 -16.66
C LEU A 583 26.37 -25.64 -16.08
N LYS A 584 27.63 -25.55 -16.50
CA LYS A 584 28.53 -24.44 -16.15
C LYS A 584 28.03 -23.10 -16.69
N ALA A 585 27.56 -23.04 -17.93
CA ALA A 585 26.98 -21.81 -18.48
C ALA A 585 25.68 -21.41 -17.74
N GLU A 586 24.78 -22.36 -17.46
CA GLU A 586 23.53 -22.10 -16.74
C GLU A 586 23.76 -21.64 -15.29
N LEU A 587 24.68 -22.28 -14.55
CA LEU A 587 25.06 -21.87 -13.19
C LEU A 587 25.72 -20.49 -13.17
N ALA A 588 26.63 -20.22 -14.11
CA ALA A 588 27.27 -18.91 -14.22
C ALA A 588 26.26 -17.80 -14.54
N SER A 589 25.29 -18.04 -15.44
CA SER A 589 24.16 -17.12 -15.67
C SER A 589 23.34 -16.86 -14.41
N ALA A 590 23.06 -17.89 -13.60
CA ALA A 590 22.32 -17.72 -12.34
C ALA A 590 23.11 -16.85 -11.34
N ILE A 591 24.44 -17.01 -11.26
CA ILE A 591 25.30 -16.15 -10.43
C ILE A 591 25.25 -14.70 -10.92
N VAL A 592 25.36 -14.43 -12.22
CA VAL A 592 25.23 -13.08 -12.79
C VAL A 592 23.90 -12.45 -12.37
N MET A 593 22.78 -13.17 -12.55
CA MET A 593 21.45 -12.67 -12.18
C MET A 593 21.33 -12.33 -10.69
N MET A 594 21.83 -13.18 -9.79
CA MET A 594 21.83 -12.90 -8.35
C MET A 594 22.70 -11.68 -7.99
N CYS A 595 23.85 -11.52 -8.65
CA CYS A 595 24.78 -10.42 -8.40
C CYS A 595 24.34 -9.08 -9.02
N SER A 596 23.52 -9.11 -10.08
CA SER A 596 22.88 -7.94 -10.68
C SER A 596 21.62 -7.47 -9.93
N PHE A 597 21.10 -8.26 -9.00
CA PHE A 597 19.91 -7.91 -8.22
C PHE A 597 20.24 -6.84 -7.17
N ASN A 598 20.07 -5.56 -7.54
CA ASN A 598 20.17 -4.45 -6.59
C ASN A 598 18.75 -4.05 -6.14
N PRO A 599 18.37 -4.20 -4.86
CA PRO A 599 17.00 -3.97 -4.36
C PRO A 599 16.53 -2.50 -4.39
N GLU A 600 17.26 -1.62 -5.09
CA GLU A 600 16.99 -0.19 -5.18
C GLU A 600 16.40 0.29 -6.52
N ILE A 601 16.47 -0.50 -7.60
CA ILE A 601 16.37 0.06 -8.96
C ILE A 601 14.93 0.10 -9.53
N GLU A 602 14.00 -0.75 -9.08
CA GLU A 602 12.63 -0.79 -9.63
C GLU A 602 11.56 -0.52 -8.56
N TYR A 603 11.38 0.78 -8.26
CA TYR A 603 10.25 1.27 -7.46
C TYR A 603 8.90 1.22 -8.20
N GLU A 604 8.91 0.93 -9.50
CA GLU A 604 7.75 0.59 -10.31
C GLU A 604 8.07 -0.66 -11.15
N SER A 605 7.54 -1.83 -10.77
CA SER A 605 7.04 -2.92 -11.65
C SER A 605 7.27 -4.37 -11.17
N PHE A 606 8.18 -4.66 -10.24
CA PHE A 606 8.44 -6.05 -9.84
C PHE A 606 7.63 -6.52 -8.62
N ASN A 607 6.69 -7.42 -8.91
CA ASN A 607 5.81 -8.09 -7.96
C ASN A 607 6.60 -9.19 -7.22
N ASP A 608 6.53 -9.27 -5.88
CA ASP A 608 7.26 -10.29 -5.08
C ASP A 608 7.06 -11.73 -5.59
N ASN A 609 5.88 -12.00 -6.16
CA ASN A 609 5.50 -13.26 -6.79
C ASN A 609 6.40 -13.68 -7.96
N GLN A 610 6.98 -12.73 -8.71
CA GLN A 610 7.90 -13.06 -9.82
C GLN A 610 9.25 -13.53 -9.29
N LEU A 611 9.79 -12.91 -8.23
CA LEU A 611 11.06 -13.30 -7.62
C LEU A 611 10.97 -14.71 -7.02
N ASP A 612 9.90 -14.99 -6.27
CA ASP A 612 9.61 -16.33 -5.73
C ASP A 612 9.42 -17.38 -6.85
N SER A 613 8.75 -17.03 -7.95
CA SER A 613 8.62 -17.93 -9.12
C SER A 613 9.97 -18.24 -9.79
N LEU A 614 10.88 -17.26 -9.84
CA LEU A 614 12.20 -17.42 -10.45
C LEU A 614 13.14 -18.26 -9.57
N LEU A 615 13.13 -18.03 -8.26
CA LEU A 615 13.85 -18.83 -7.26
C LEU A 615 13.37 -20.29 -7.23
N LYS A 616 12.06 -20.52 -7.36
CA LYS A 616 11.50 -21.87 -7.52
C LYS A 616 11.95 -22.55 -8.81
N ASN A 617 12.07 -21.80 -9.90
CA ASN A 617 12.53 -22.32 -11.20
C ASN A 617 14.03 -22.71 -11.15
N THR A 618 14.90 -21.85 -10.60
CA THR A 618 16.34 -22.19 -10.43
C THR A 618 16.55 -23.35 -9.45
N ALA A 619 15.80 -23.40 -8.34
CA ALA A 619 15.85 -24.54 -7.42
C ALA A 619 15.42 -25.85 -8.10
N LYS A 620 14.35 -25.83 -8.91
CA LYS A 620 13.87 -26.98 -9.67
C LYS A 620 14.94 -27.49 -10.67
N LYS A 621 15.50 -26.59 -11.49
CA LYS A 621 16.56 -26.95 -12.45
C LYS A 621 17.82 -27.50 -11.77
N THR A 622 18.17 -26.98 -10.60
CA THR A 622 19.30 -27.49 -9.81
C THR A 622 19.05 -28.92 -9.31
N ALA A 623 17.81 -29.22 -8.90
CA ALA A 623 17.42 -30.59 -8.51
C ALA A 623 17.39 -31.56 -9.71
N GLU A 624 16.91 -31.10 -10.88
CA GLU A 624 16.93 -31.88 -12.13
C GLU A 624 18.37 -32.24 -12.54
N ALA A 625 19.30 -31.29 -12.50
CA ALA A 625 20.72 -31.52 -12.79
C ALA A 625 21.40 -32.51 -11.82
N LEU A 626 21.02 -32.48 -10.54
CA LEU A 626 21.51 -33.47 -9.55
C LEU A 626 20.98 -34.87 -9.83
N ASN A 627 19.71 -35.00 -10.26
CA ASN A 627 19.14 -36.31 -10.59
C ASN A 627 19.81 -36.93 -11.84
N PHE A 628 20.06 -36.14 -12.90
CA PHE A 628 20.78 -36.64 -14.09
C PHE A 628 22.19 -37.15 -13.74
N LYS A 629 22.90 -36.46 -12.84
CA LYS A 629 24.21 -36.91 -12.33
C LYS A 629 24.12 -38.26 -11.61
N ASP A 630 23.13 -38.45 -10.75
CA ASP A 630 22.93 -39.69 -10.00
C ASP A 630 22.49 -40.87 -10.90
N GLU A 631 21.68 -40.60 -11.93
CA GLU A 631 21.32 -41.58 -12.96
C GLU A 631 22.53 -42.00 -13.81
N TYR A 632 23.38 -41.04 -14.21
CA TYR A 632 24.62 -41.34 -14.93
C TYR A 632 25.62 -42.14 -14.07
N GLY A 633 25.69 -41.86 -12.77
CA GLY A 633 26.45 -42.67 -11.81
C GLY A 633 26.02 -44.13 -11.78
N LYS A 634 24.70 -44.39 -11.78
CA LYS A 634 24.14 -45.75 -11.89
C LYS A 634 24.44 -46.39 -13.25
N HIS A 635 24.38 -45.62 -14.34
CA HIS A 635 24.72 -46.11 -15.67
C HIS A 635 26.19 -46.54 -15.78
N LEU A 636 27.13 -45.73 -15.30
CA LEU A 636 28.56 -46.09 -15.25
C LEU A 636 28.79 -47.36 -14.41
N GLN A 637 28.11 -47.51 -13.28
CA GLN A 637 28.22 -48.70 -12.43
C GLN A 637 27.68 -49.96 -13.13
N SER A 638 26.59 -49.83 -13.90
CA SER A 638 26.05 -50.90 -14.74
C SER A 638 27.03 -51.29 -15.87
N MET A 639 27.61 -50.31 -16.56
CA MET A 639 28.58 -50.55 -17.64
C MET A 639 29.87 -51.21 -17.10
N LEU A 640 30.36 -50.77 -15.93
CA LEU A 640 31.50 -51.40 -15.25
C LEU A 640 31.20 -52.86 -14.92
N SER A 641 30.01 -53.16 -14.39
CA SER A 641 29.58 -54.52 -14.10
C SER A 641 29.50 -55.39 -15.36
N GLN A 642 28.96 -54.85 -16.47
CA GLN A 642 28.92 -55.54 -17.75
C GLN A 642 30.32 -55.83 -18.31
N LYS A 643 31.27 -54.89 -18.15
CA LYS A 643 32.67 -55.08 -18.55
C LYS A 643 33.38 -56.11 -17.67
N GLN A 644 33.12 -56.11 -16.36
CA GLN A 644 33.62 -57.12 -15.44
C GLN A 644 33.10 -58.52 -15.78
N MET A 645 31.82 -58.65 -16.17
CA MET A 645 31.26 -59.91 -16.70
C MET A 645 31.88 -60.33 -18.04
N GLN A 646 32.23 -59.39 -18.92
CA GLN A 646 33.01 -59.70 -20.13
C GLN A 646 34.42 -60.23 -19.79
N CYS A 647 35.13 -59.61 -18.83
CA CYS A 647 36.44 -60.10 -18.39
C CYS A 647 36.35 -61.52 -17.82
N LEU A 648 35.40 -61.81 -16.93
CA LEU A 648 35.16 -63.16 -16.38
C LEU A 648 34.85 -64.18 -17.49
N SER A 649 34.13 -63.77 -18.55
CA SER A 649 33.88 -64.62 -19.72
C SER A 649 35.13 -64.88 -20.55
N TYR A 650 36.07 -63.93 -20.62
CA TYR A 650 37.34 -64.13 -21.31
C TYR A 650 38.31 -64.98 -20.48
N GLU A 651 38.40 -64.77 -19.16
CA GLU A 651 39.18 -65.59 -18.23
C GLU A 651 38.75 -67.06 -18.33
N LYS A 652 37.45 -67.36 -18.19
CA LYS A 652 36.93 -68.71 -18.36
C LYS A 652 37.24 -69.30 -19.74
N ARG A 653 37.24 -68.48 -20.80
CA ARG A 653 37.56 -68.94 -22.15
C ARG A 653 39.06 -69.23 -22.32
N ILE A 654 39.92 -68.51 -21.62
CA ILE A 654 41.35 -68.78 -21.56
C ILE A 654 41.58 -70.11 -20.83
N GLU A 655 40.96 -70.33 -19.67
CA GLU A 655 41.02 -71.60 -18.93
C GLU A 655 40.57 -72.80 -19.78
N GLU A 656 39.43 -72.68 -20.51
CA GLU A 656 38.96 -73.71 -21.46
C GLU A 656 39.97 -73.99 -22.59
N LEU A 657 40.69 -72.97 -23.05
CA LEU A 657 41.70 -73.11 -24.11
C LEU A 657 42.99 -73.75 -23.57
N GLU A 658 43.44 -73.36 -22.37
CA GLU A 658 44.59 -73.95 -21.67
C GLU A 658 44.35 -75.43 -21.33
N GLN A 659 43.13 -75.80 -20.92
CA GLN A 659 42.75 -77.19 -20.70
C GLN A 659 42.80 -78.00 -22.01
N ARG A 660 42.27 -77.46 -23.11
CA ARG A 660 42.39 -78.11 -24.44
C ARG A 660 43.83 -78.18 -24.96
N LEU A 661 44.69 -77.24 -24.57
CA LEU A 661 46.10 -77.22 -24.98
C LEU A 661 46.91 -78.27 -24.22
N SER A 662 46.63 -78.44 -22.92
CA SER A 662 47.23 -79.49 -22.08
C SER A 662 46.73 -80.90 -22.41
N GLU A 663 45.46 -81.05 -22.80
CA GLU A 663 44.93 -82.29 -23.42
C GLU A 663 45.64 -82.63 -24.75
N LYS A 664 45.98 -81.62 -25.57
CA LYS A 664 46.78 -81.83 -26.79
C LYS A 664 48.25 -82.18 -26.52
N LEU A 665 48.91 -81.54 -25.55
CA LEU A 665 50.32 -81.83 -25.23
C LEU A 665 50.53 -83.18 -24.54
N SER A 666 49.52 -83.70 -23.83
CA SER A 666 49.58 -85.04 -23.21
C SER A 666 49.38 -86.19 -24.21
N GLY A 667 48.90 -85.90 -25.43
CA GLY A 667 48.59 -86.90 -26.46
C GLY A 667 49.71 -87.21 -27.48
N SER A 668 50.91 -86.61 -27.37
CA SER A 668 51.96 -86.76 -28.40
C SER A 668 53.34 -87.09 -27.82
N LYS A 669 53.63 -88.39 -27.68
CA LYS A 669 54.99 -88.95 -27.55
C LYS A 669 55.18 -90.09 -28.55
N LEU A 670 56.07 -89.91 -29.53
CA LEU A 670 57.18 -90.81 -29.92
C LEU A 670 57.82 -90.35 -31.25
N GLY A 671 59.15 -90.56 -31.41
CA GLY A 671 59.93 -90.21 -32.62
C GLY A 671 60.49 -88.79 -32.55
N ASP A 672 61.68 -88.50 -32.03
CA ASP A 672 63.03 -89.11 -32.22
C ASP A 672 63.62 -88.83 -33.62
N GLY A 673 64.86 -88.31 -33.66
CA GLY A 673 65.54 -87.83 -34.87
C GLY A 673 66.28 -86.50 -34.70
N GLU A 674 67.52 -86.55 -34.18
CA GLU A 674 68.42 -85.40 -34.00
C GLU A 674 68.89 -84.75 -35.31
N THR A 675 69.18 -83.43 -35.31
CA THR A 675 70.25 -82.87 -36.18
C THR A 675 70.84 -81.53 -35.67
N HIS A 676 72.07 -81.62 -35.13
CA HIS A 676 73.17 -80.63 -35.13
C HIS A 676 73.12 -79.24 -34.44
N LEU A 677 74.21 -79.02 -33.67
CA LEU A 677 74.90 -77.83 -33.11
C LEU A 677 75.02 -76.57 -34.01
N PRO A 678 75.59 -75.41 -33.53
CA PRO A 678 76.25 -75.09 -32.23
C PRO A 678 75.66 -73.84 -31.49
N TYR A 679 75.77 -73.66 -30.17
CA TYR A 679 76.92 -73.30 -29.30
C TYR A 679 77.73 -72.03 -29.66
N MET A 680 77.56 -70.96 -28.85
CA MET A 680 78.54 -69.97 -28.33
C MET A 680 77.74 -69.11 -27.32
N SER A 681 77.95 -69.07 -26.00
CA SER A 681 79.14 -68.72 -25.21
C SER A 681 79.64 -67.28 -25.43
N THR A 682 79.27 -66.35 -24.53
CA THR A 682 80.18 -65.53 -23.68
C THR A 682 79.44 -64.38 -22.95
N GLU A 683 79.50 -64.38 -21.61
CA GLU A 683 79.65 -63.16 -20.78
C GLU A 683 81.14 -62.70 -20.85
N PRO A 684 81.59 -61.57 -20.22
CA PRO A 684 80.92 -60.34 -19.76
C PRO A 684 81.67 -59.04 -20.23
N MET A 685 81.25 -57.85 -19.75
CA MET A 685 82.08 -56.88 -18.94
C MET A 685 81.64 -55.40 -19.07
N ASP A 686 81.77 -54.69 -17.93
CA ASP A 686 82.15 -53.27 -17.77
C ASP A 686 81.20 -52.10 -18.17
N GLU A 687 81.09 -50.99 -17.39
CA GLU A 687 81.52 -50.70 -16.00
C GLU A 687 80.83 -49.39 -15.46
N VAL A 688 80.93 -49.13 -14.15
CA VAL A 688 80.71 -47.84 -13.42
C VAL A 688 79.25 -47.33 -13.22
N SER A 689 78.81 -46.77 -12.08
CA SER A 689 79.08 -46.97 -10.63
C SER A 689 78.08 -46.15 -9.76
N CYS A 690 78.10 -46.39 -8.44
CA CYS A 690 77.67 -45.50 -7.33
C CYS A 690 76.16 -45.29 -6.97
N THR A 691 75.70 -46.07 -5.97
CA THR A 691 75.11 -45.63 -4.65
C THR A 691 73.95 -44.60 -4.61
N SER A 692 72.89 -44.72 -3.79
CA SER A 692 72.87 -45.23 -2.40
C SER A 692 71.52 -45.86 -1.94
N THR A 693 71.61 -46.84 -1.04
CA THR A 693 70.53 -47.44 -0.21
C THR A 693 70.23 -46.57 1.04
N SER A 694 69.28 -46.84 1.95
CA SER A 694 68.31 -47.94 2.23
C SER A 694 67.00 -47.33 2.79
N SER A 695 65.97 -47.98 3.38
CA SER A 695 65.51 -49.36 3.67
C SER A 695 63.98 -49.25 3.94
N ASP A 696 63.09 -50.21 3.66
CA ASP A 696 62.90 -51.58 4.21
C ASP A 696 62.61 -51.56 5.73
N THR A 697 61.50 -52.08 6.28
CA THR A 697 60.93 -53.44 6.07
C THR A 697 59.43 -53.60 6.41
N LYS A 698 58.77 -54.51 5.66
CA LYS A 698 57.83 -55.62 6.03
C LYS A 698 57.00 -55.51 7.36
N LEU A 699 55.74 -55.98 7.46
CA LEU A 699 55.16 -57.23 6.90
C LEU A 699 53.61 -57.19 6.83
N GLN A 700 53.06 -57.32 5.61
CA GLN A 700 51.97 -58.24 5.22
C GLN A 700 50.84 -58.61 6.25
N ARG A 701 49.58 -58.19 5.97
CA ARG A 701 48.49 -59.14 5.60
C ARG A 701 47.21 -58.49 5.05
N LEU A 702 46.95 -58.81 3.78
CA LEU A 702 45.66 -59.07 3.13
C LEU A 702 44.37 -58.55 3.79
N CYS A 703 43.80 -57.53 3.15
CA CYS A 703 42.38 -57.18 3.23
C CYS A 703 41.45 -58.21 2.56
N ARG A 704 40.15 -58.04 2.84
CA ARG A 704 38.97 -58.58 2.13
C ARG A 704 38.67 -60.08 2.26
N GLN A 705 37.64 -60.36 3.05
CA GLN A 705 36.38 -60.83 2.47
C GLN A 705 35.19 -60.08 3.06
N SER A 706 34.20 -59.81 2.21
CA SER A 706 32.94 -59.13 2.53
C SER A 706 31.85 -60.12 2.90
N SER A 707 30.84 -59.72 3.68
CA SER A 707 29.48 -59.46 3.14
C SER A 707 28.39 -59.42 4.23
N LYS A 708 27.36 -58.58 3.99
CA LYS A 708 26.01 -58.62 4.60
C LYS A 708 25.96 -58.32 6.13
N ASN A 709 24.91 -57.74 6.71
CA ASN A 709 23.68 -57.13 6.18
C ASN A 709 23.08 -56.19 7.25
N ARG A 710 22.43 -55.10 6.79
CA ARG A 710 21.22 -54.46 7.35
C ARG A 710 21.17 -53.86 8.79
N GLU A 711 20.57 -52.67 8.85
CA GLU A 711 19.72 -52.09 9.92
C GLU A 711 20.17 -52.20 11.39
N GLY A 712 20.70 -51.10 11.91
CA GLY A 712 20.74 -50.79 13.34
C GLY A 712 19.73 -49.70 13.68
N VAL A 713 18.70 -50.07 14.43
CA VAL A 713 17.86 -49.21 15.29
C VAL A 713 17.73 -49.98 16.59
N ASP A 714 18.28 -49.48 17.70
CA ASP A 714 17.48 -49.03 18.85
C ASP A 714 18.34 -48.61 20.07
N GLU A 715 17.78 -47.65 20.80
CA GLU A 715 17.91 -47.18 22.19
C GLU A 715 19.11 -47.38 23.16
N ASN A 716 19.25 -46.30 23.96
CA ASN A 716 19.61 -46.18 25.39
C ASN A 716 21.06 -46.38 25.90
N MET A 717 21.53 -45.31 26.57
CA MET A 717 22.65 -45.30 27.50
C MET A 717 22.10 -45.24 28.94
N THR A 718 22.55 -46.14 29.80
CA THR A 718 22.26 -46.15 31.25
C THR A 718 23.48 -45.76 32.08
N ASP A 719 23.25 -45.12 33.22
CA ASP A 719 24.28 -44.81 34.23
C ASP A 719 24.96 -46.06 34.82
N SER A 720 26.23 -45.93 35.24
CA SER A 720 26.69 -46.39 36.58
C SER A 720 28.16 -46.04 36.88
N GLN A 721 28.46 -45.98 38.18
CA GLN A 721 29.76 -45.64 38.79
C GLN A 721 30.76 -46.81 38.80
N GLY A 722 32.02 -46.56 39.19
CA GLY A 722 32.87 -47.60 39.77
C GLY A 722 34.39 -47.42 39.64
N ILE A 723 34.98 -46.47 40.37
CA ILE A 723 36.45 -46.36 40.49
C ILE A 723 36.97 -47.41 41.47
N LEU A 724 38.04 -48.12 41.10
CA LEU A 724 38.87 -48.90 42.01
C LEU A 724 40.35 -48.61 41.74
N ASN A 725 41.02 -48.00 42.72
CA ASN A 725 42.47 -47.85 42.80
C ASN A 725 42.87 -47.81 44.28
N PRO A 726 43.83 -48.64 44.72
CA PRO A 726 44.50 -48.39 45.98
C PRO A 726 46.04 -48.51 45.94
N GLN A 727 46.65 -47.72 46.83
CA GLN A 727 48.00 -47.75 47.42
C GLN A 727 48.96 -46.60 47.00
N VAL A 728 49.33 -45.63 47.85
CA VAL A 728 49.91 -45.62 49.25
C VAL A 728 51.43 -45.87 49.19
N ASP A 729 52.33 -45.09 49.82
CA ASP A 729 52.27 -43.85 50.62
C ASP A 729 53.63 -43.11 50.55
N SER A 730 53.70 -41.85 51.01
CA SER A 730 54.79 -41.31 51.87
C SER A 730 54.65 -39.81 52.12
N SER A 731 54.58 -39.45 53.40
CA SER A 731 54.53 -38.09 53.96
C SER A 731 55.89 -37.35 53.82
N MET A 732 56.00 -36.02 53.92
CA MET A 732 55.85 -35.24 55.17
C MET A 732 55.71 -33.72 54.94
N THR A 733 54.62 -33.16 55.49
CA THR A 733 54.49 -31.83 56.15
C THR A 733 55.02 -30.54 55.50
N GLU A 734 54.09 -29.67 55.10
CA GLU A 734 54.10 -28.26 55.53
C GLU A 734 53.18 -28.09 56.76
N PRO A 735 53.46 -27.15 57.68
CA PRO A 735 52.55 -26.80 58.78
C PRO A 735 51.53 -25.70 58.40
N ARG A 736 50.28 -25.86 58.86
CA ARG A 736 49.27 -24.79 58.87
C ARG A 736 49.63 -23.68 59.88
N ARG A 737 49.16 -22.46 59.65
CA ARG A 737 48.16 -21.74 60.50
C ARG A 737 47.81 -20.36 59.91
N GLU A 738 46.54 -20.11 59.61
CA GLU A 738 45.50 -19.48 60.46
C GLU A 738 45.62 -17.95 60.55
N VAL A 739 44.62 -17.27 60.00
CA VAL A 739 44.34 -15.84 60.22
C VAL A 739 43.49 -15.73 61.49
N THR A 740 43.97 -14.98 62.47
CA THR A 740 43.17 -14.46 63.59
C THR A 740 43.44 -12.96 63.74
N GLN A 741 42.41 -12.22 64.12
CA GLN A 741 42.38 -10.76 64.24
C GLN A 741 43.30 -10.18 65.33
N GLU A 742 43.71 -8.93 65.11
CA GLU A 742 43.88 -7.81 66.05
C GLU A 742 44.61 -8.04 67.40
N GLY A 743 45.63 -7.20 67.68
CA GLY A 743 46.03 -6.88 69.06
C GLY A 743 47.49 -6.53 69.31
N ASP A 744 47.79 -5.23 69.33
CA ASP A 744 48.73 -4.52 70.22
C ASP A 744 50.24 -4.88 70.39
N ASN A 745 51.03 -3.81 70.25
CA ASN A 745 52.18 -3.38 71.08
C ASN A 745 53.61 -3.96 70.96
N ILE A 746 54.51 -3.02 70.57
CA ILE A 746 55.79 -2.66 71.22
C ILE A 746 56.96 -3.67 71.20
N GLY A 747 57.98 -3.35 70.40
CA GLY A 747 59.33 -3.05 70.94
C GLY A 747 60.50 -4.00 70.66
N LYS A 748 61.51 -3.48 69.92
CA LYS A 748 62.97 -3.82 69.94
C LYS A 748 63.34 -5.30 69.58
N GLU A 749 64.56 -5.67 69.17
CA GLU A 749 65.90 -5.07 69.35
C GLU A 749 66.88 -5.54 68.24
N GLU A 750 68.10 -4.99 68.28
CA GLU A 750 69.40 -5.30 67.62
C GLU A 750 69.54 -6.58 66.74
N VAL A 751 70.14 -6.55 65.53
CA VAL A 751 71.54 -6.21 65.15
C VAL A 751 72.61 -7.08 65.82
N ILE A 752 73.39 -7.82 65.04
CA ILE A 752 74.83 -8.09 65.28
C ILE A 752 75.49 -8.57 63.98
N THR A 753 76.72 -8.12 63.75
CA THR A 753 77.60 -8.45 62.61
C THR A 753 78.42 -9.73 62.87
N PRO A 754 79.32 -10.12 61.95
CA PRO A 754 80.72 -9.71 62.22
C PRO A 754 81.52 -9.32 60.97
N ALA A 755 82.63 -8.62 61.20
CA ALA A 755 83.66 -8.25 60.23
C ALA A 755 85.03 -8.83 60.66
N ILE A 756 86.00 -8.87 59.73
CA ILE A 756 87.48 -8.94 59.86
C ILE A 756 87.98 -8.88 58.39
N ALA A 757 88.77 -7.94 57.84
CA ALA A 757 89.81 -7.00 58.29
C ALA A 757 91.24 -7.59 58.39
N SER A 758 92.12 -7.24 57.43
CA SER A 758 93.56 -7.03 57.67
C SER A 758 94.23 -6.30 56.50
N THR A 759 95.22 -5.46 56.82
CA THR A 759 95.97 -4.55 55.94
C THR A 759 97.46 -4.95 55.86
N VAL A 760 98.33 -4.03 55.40
CA VAL A 760 99.80 -3.92 55.60
C VAL A 760 100.69 -4.60 54.53
N GLU A 761 101.88 -4.11 54.14
CA GLU A 761 102.45 -2.75 53.88
C GLU A 761 103.85 -2.94 53.22
N SER A 762 104.42 -1.86 52.68
CA SER A 762 105.72 -1.77 51.96
C SER A 762 106.97 -2.26 52.70
N LEU A 763 108.08 -2.53 51.97
CA LEU A 763 109.42 -1.94 52.25
C LEU A 763 110.51 -2.24 51.18
N ASN A 764 111.42 -1.28 50.98
CA ASN A 764 112.68 -1.38 50.22
C ASN A 764 113.87 -1.71 51.16
N MET A 765 115.00 -2.23 50.63
CA MET A 765 116.36 -1.61 50.68
C MET A 765 117.55 -2.58 50.48
N LEU A 766 118.56 -2.11 49.74
CA LEU A 766 119.97 -2.57 49.65
C LEU A 766 120.79 -2.06 50.89
N PRO A 767 122.02 -2.56 51.25
CA PRO A 767 123.26 -2.41 50.45
C PRO A 767 124.46 -3.38 50.70
N TYR A 768 125.57 -3.17 49.94
CA TYR A 768 127.05 -3.30 50.20
C TYR A 768 127.59 -4.30 51.28
N GLU A 769 128.83 -4.83 51.25
CA GLU A 769 130.13 -4.19 50.91
C GLU A 769 131.24 -5.23 50.54
N SER A 770 132.46 -4.75 50.24
CA SER A 770 133.60 -5.46 49.62
C SER A 770 134.72 -5.94 50.56
N ALA A 771 135.39 -7.07 50.25
CA ALA A 771 136.80 -7.42 50.54
C ALA A 771 137.15 -8.79 49.88
N PRO A 772 138.44 -9.22 49.72
CA PRO A 772 139.71 -8.61 50.15
C PRO A 772 140.75 -8.44 49.00
N VAL A 773 141.98 -8.05 49.38
CA VAL A 773 143.10 -7.66 48.48
C VAL A 773 144.30 -8.61 48.62
N SER A 774 144.86 -9.09 47.50
CA SER A 774 146.24 -9.65 47.32
C SER A 774 146.63 -10.92 48.13
N ALA A 775 147.57 -11.78 47.71
CA ALA A 775 148.22 -12.00 46.42
C ALA A 775 148.80 -13.44 46.39
N ALA A 776 148.76 -14.09 45.23
CA ALA A 776 149.70 -15.14 44.80
C ALA A 776 149.53 -15.35 43.28
N GLU A 777 150.61 -15.67 42.58
CA GLU A 777 150.64 -15.81 41.12
C GLU A 777 149.93 -17.10 40.63
N VAL A 778 149.32 -17.07 39.43
CA VAL A 778 149.44 -18.08 38.35
C VAL A 778 148.46 -17.78 37.18
N ASN A 779 148.99 -17.82 35.95
CA ASN A 779 148.37 -17.92 34.61
C ASN A 779 147.18 -17.01 34.19
N GLY A 780 147.41 -16.25 33.10
CA GLY A 780 146.45 -15.30 32.52
C GLY A 780 145.41 -15.85 31.53
N ASP A 781 145.43 -17.14 31.16
CA ASP A 781 144.46 -17.70 30.19
C ASP A 781 143.03 -17.79 30.76
N LEU A 782 142.89 -18.02 32.07
CA LEU A 782 141.57 -18.24 32.70
C LEU A 782 140.69 -16.96 32.75
N VAL A 783 141.30 -15.78 32.65
CA VAL A 783 140.62 -14.49 32.83
C VAL A 783 139.76 -14.14 31.60
N LEU A 784 140.22 -14.49 30.39
CA LEU A 784 139.49 -14.21 29.15
C LEU A 784 138.24 -15.11 29.00
N GLU A 785 138.32 -16.37 29.43
CA GLU A 785 137.19 -17.30 29.43
C GLU A 785 136.10 -16.88 30.44
N LEU A 786 136.49 -16.45 31.64
CA LEU A 786 135.57 -15.89 32.64
C LEU A 786 134.91 -14.59 32.17
N GLN A 787 135.59 -13.77 31.36
CA GLN A 787 135.02 -12.54 30.83
C GLN A 787 133.98 -12.81 29.72
N SER A 788 134.21 -13.82 28.87
CA SER A 788 133.22 -14.28 27.86
C SER A 788 131.95 -14.84 28.52
N THR A 789 132.12 -15.76 29.46
CA THR A 789 130.99 -16.43 30.13
C THR A 789 130.12 -15.45 30.94
N LEU A 790 130.70 -14.39 31.51
CA LEU A 790 129.94 -13.33 32.18
C LEU A 790 129.09 -12.50 31.20
N THR A 791 129.60 -12.18 30.01
CA THR A 791 128.81 -11.49 28.97
C THR A 791 127.68 -12.35 28.44
N ASP A 792 127.90 -13.66 28.27
CA ASP A 792 126.85 -14.59 27.83
C ASP A 792 125.73 -14.71 28.88
N LYS A 793 126.08 -14.84 30.16
CA LYS A 793 125.10 -14.87 31.26
C LYS A 793 124.35 -13.54 31.44
N SER A 794 124.99 -12.41 31.17
CA SER A 794 124.32 -11.10 31.17
C SER A 794 123.29 -10.98 30.04
N ASN A 795 123.62 -11.49 28.84
CA ASN A 795 122.69 -11.54 27.71
C ASN A 795 121.49 -12.46 27.97
N GLU A 796 121.73 -13.65 28.52
CA GLU A 796 120.67 -14.60 28.92
C GLU A 796 119.73 -14.00 29.97
N CYS A 797 120.27 -13.28 30.97
CA CYS A 797 119.47 -12.61 31.99
C CYS A 797 118.55 -11.51 31.40
N ARG A 798 119.07 -10.71 30.46
CA ARG A 798 118.28 -9.71 29.73
C ARG A 798 117.20 -10.35 28.85
N GLU A 799 117.45 -11.51 28.26
CA GLU A 799 116.43 -12.26 27.50
C GLU A 799 115.34 -12.83 28.43
N THR A 800 115.68 -13.26 29.64
CA THR A 800 114.66 -13.68 30.63
C THR A 800 113.85 -12.49 31.15
N GLU A 801 114.46 -11.31 31.31
CA GLU A 801 113.75 -10.07 31.68
C GLU A 801 112.73 -9.64 30.61
N THR A 802 113.09 -9.71 29.32
CA THR A 802 112.14 -9.38 28.25
C THR A 802 111.00 -10.38 28.15
N LYS A 803 111.26 -11.68 28.37
CA LYS A 803 110.21 -12.72 28.46
C LYS A 803 109.29 -12.52 29.67
N LEU A 804 109.84 -12.17 30.83
CA LEU A 804 109.06 -11.88 32.02
C LEU A 804 108.15 -10.65 31.81
N LYS A 805 108.67 -9.60 31.16
CA LYS A 805 107.87 -8.42 30.82
C LYS A 805 106.72 -8.73 29.86
N ALA A 806 106.98 -9.53 28.82
CA ALA A 806 105.93 -9.99 27.90
C ALA A 806 104.86 -10.83 28.63
N ALA A 807 105.25 -11.72 29.54
CA ALA A 807 104.32 -12.49 30.35
C ALA A 807 103.51 -11.63 31.33
N MET A 808 104.07 -10.54 31.87
CA MET A 808 103.32 -9.57 32.68
C MET A 808 102.29 -8.80 31.84
N GLU A 809 102.63 -8.42 30.60
CA GLU A 809 101.68 -7.81 29.67
C GLU A 809 100.53 -8.78 29.32
N GLU A 810 100.83 -10.05 29.03
CA GLU A 810 99.82 -11.11 28.79
C GLU A 810 98.89 -11.31 30.02
N VAL A 811 99.42 -11.29 31.24
CA VAL A 811 98.60 -11.35 32.46
C VAL A 811 97.68 -10.13 32.62
N THR A 812 98.12 -8.92 32.22
CA THR A 812 97.25 -7.74 32.21
C THR A 812 96.16 -7.80 31.14
N ASP A 813 96.41 -8.50 30.03
CA ASP A 813 95.43 -8.68 28.95
C ASP A 813 94.37 -9.70 29.37
N ILE A 814 94.77 -10.85 29.92
CA ILE A 814 93.87 -11.85 30.51
C ILE A 814 93.02 -11.24 31.63
N GLY A 815 93.59 -10.34 32.45
CA GLY A 815 92.85 -9.62 33.48
C GLY A 815 91.71 -8.74 32.93
N ARG A 816 91.93 -8.09 31.78
CA ARG A 816 90.91 -7.28 31.09
C ARG A 816 89.82 -8.17 30.47
N ASP A 817 90.20 -9.28 29.84
CA ASP A 817 89.25 -10.23 29.26
C ASP A 817 88.36 -10.91 30.32
N LEU A 818 88.91 -11.18 31.51
CA LEU A 818 88.15 -11.68 32.66
C LEU A 818 87.10 -10.64 33.13
N GLU A 819 87.46 -9.36 33.21
CA GLU A 819 86.54 -8.29 33.61
C GLU A 819 85.40 -8.08 32.60
N ILE A 820 85.69 -8.21 31.30
CA ILE A 820 84.68 -8.19 30.23
C ILE A 820 83.76 -9.41 30.35
N SER A 821 84.32 -10.59 30.60
CA SER A 821 83.56 -11.84 30.77
C SER A 821 82.63 -11.79 32.00
N GLN A 822 83.07 -11.19 33.10
CA GLN A 822 82.22 -10.99 34.29
C GLN A 822 81.04 -10.08 33.99
N LYS A 823 81.24 -8.95 33.29
CA LYS A 823 80.16 -8.02 32.92
C LYS A 823 79.11 -8.69 32.03
N LEU A 824 79.54 -9.52 31.08
CA LEU A 824 78.63 -10.30 30.23
C LEU A 824 77.86 -11.36 31.04
N LEU A 825 78.47 -11.96 32.06
CA LEU A 825 77.80 -12.90 32.96
C LEU A 825 76.74 -12.19 33.81
N ASP A 826 77.06 -11.03 34.37
CA ASP A 826 76.13 -10.22 35.18
C ASP A 826 74.94 -9.74 34.33
N GLU A 827 75.19 -9.28 33.10
CA GLU A 827 74.14 -8.92 32.12
C GLU A 827 73.27 -10.12 31.75
N SER A 828 73.86 -11.30 31.53
CA SER A 828 73.12 -12.54 31.27
C SER A 828 72.23 -12.93 32.45
N GLN A 829 72.71 -12.81 33.69
CA GLN A 829 71.92 -13.12 34.88
C GLN A 829 70.74 -12.14 35.05
N MET A 830 70.97 -10.84 34.81
CA MET A 830 69.92 -9.83 34.86
C MET A 830 68.86 -10.05 33.78
N ASN A 831 69.26 -10.43 32.57
CA ASN A 831 68.34 -10.78 31.48
C ASN A 831 67.50 -12.03 31.80
N CYS A 832 68.08 -13.05 32.42
CA CYS A 832 67.35 -14.23 32.89
C CYS A 832 66.29 -13.86 33.94
N ALA A 833 66.64 -13.06 34.95
CA ALA A 833 65.71 -12.61 35.98
C ALA A 833 64.56 -11.74 35.41
N HIS A 834 64.87 -10.89 34.42
CA HIS A 834 63.83 -10.11 33.73
C HIS A 834 62.87 -11.01 32.95
N LEU A 835 63.38 -12.01 32.23
CA LEU A 835 62.57 -12.96 31.47
C LEU A 835 61.66 -13.80 32.39
N GLU A 836 62.15 -14.19 33.57
CA GLU A 836 61.37 -14.95 34.57
C GLU A 836 60.21 -14.11 35.14
N ASN A 837 60.44 -12.82 35.42
CA ASN A 837 59.37 -11.89 35.81
C ASN A 837 58.31 -11.72 34.72
N CYS A 838 58.71 -11.49 33.46
CA CYS A 838 57.76 -11.40 32.36
C CYS A 838 56.96 -12.71 32.15
N LEU A 839 57.58 -13.86 32.40
CA LEU A 839 56.90 -15.17 32.40
C LEU A 839 55.91 -15.31 33.56
N HIS A 840 56.18 -14.72 34.72
CA HIS A 840 55.24 -14.72 35.84
C HIS A 840 54.05 -13.81 35.58
N GLU A 841 54.28 -12.58 35.09
CA GLU A 841 53.22 -11.63 34.70
C GLU A 841 52.29 -12.23 33.64
N ALA A 842 52.85 -12.85 32.58
CA ALA A 842 52.07 -13.51 31.55
C ALA A 842 51.22 -14.69 32.07
N ARG A 843 51.67 -15.39 33.12
CA ARG A 843 50.91 -16.47 33.77
C ARG A 843 49.72 -15.91 34.59
N GLU A 844 49.92 -14.81 35.31
CA GLU A 844 48.85 -14.16 36.08
C GLU A 844 47.79 -13.50 35.16
N GLU A 845 48.22 -12.89 34.05
CA GLU A 845 47.31 -12.36 33.03
C GLU A 845 46.48 -13.48 32.38
N ALA A 846 47.12 -14.60 32.01
CA ALA A 846 46.43 -15.78 31.48
C ALA A 846 45.45 -16.39 32.50
N HIS A 847 45.81 -16.44 33.79
CA HIS A 847 44.94 -16.92 34.85
C HIS A 847 43.69 -16.02 35.01
N THR A 848 43.90 -14.69 34.99
CA THR A 848 42.83 -13.69 35.07
C THR A 848 41.87 -13.80 33.87
N HIS A 849 42.40 -13.99 32.66
CA HIS A 849 41.59 -14.23 31.47
C HIS A 849 40.76 -15.51 31.55
N ARG A 850 41.32 -16.61 32.11
CA ARG A 850 40.58 -17.85 32.33
C ARG A 850 39.39 -17.64 33.26
N CYS A 851 39.60 -17.04 34.44
CA CYS A 851 38.52 -16.76 35.39
C CYS A 851 37.42 -15.85 34.79
N ALA A 852 37.80 -14.86 33.98
CA ALA A 852 36.85 -14.01 33.26
C ALA A 852 36.06 -14.78 32.18
N ALA A 853 36.69 -15.73 31.49
CA ALA A 853 36.04 -16.60 30.51
C ALA A 853 35.04 -17.55 31.17
N ASP A 854 35.43 -18.20 32.27
CA ASP A 854 34.56 -19.13 33.03
C ASP A 854 33.32 -18.41 33.59
N ARG A 855 33.50 -17.17 34.10
CA ARG A 855 32.36 -16.35 34.55
C ARG A 855 31.36 -16.06 33.42
N ARG A 856 31.85 -15.67 32.24
CA ARG A 856 31.01 -15.44 31.05
C ARG A 856 30.36 -16.72 30.54
N ALA A 857 31.04 -17.87 30.63
CA ALA A 857 30.49 -19.17 30.24
C ALA A 857 29.31 -19.58 31.15
N SER A 858 29.42 -19.30 32.46
CA SER A 858 28.33 -19.48 33.43
C SER A 858 27.12 -18.58 33.11
N GLU A 859 27.35 -17.27 32.92
CA GLU A 859 26.31 -16.29 32.52
C GLU A 859 25.63 -16.66 31.19
N TYR A 860 26.39 -17.12 30.21
CA TYR A 860 25.84 -17.60 28.94
C TYR A 860 25.00 -18.87 29.12
N SER A 861 25.38 -19.74 30.05
CA SER A 861 24.65 -20.98 30.34
C SER A 861 23.32 -20.73 31.04
N THR A 862 23.26 -19.80 32.01
CA THR A 862 22.01 -19.38 32.66
C THR A 862 21.08 -18.64 31.68
N LEU A 863 21.63 -17.74 30.86
CA LEU A 863 20.87 -17.06 29.81
C LEU A 863 20.33 -18.05 28.76
N ARG A 864 21.12 -19.04 28.34
CA ARG A 864 20.69 -20.10 27.42
C ARG A 864 19.58 -20.96 28.02
N ALA A 865 19.66 -21.31 29.30
CA ALA A 865 18.61 -22.06 29.99
C ALA A 865 17.28 -21.25 30.03
N SER A 866 17.34 -19.96 30.36
CA SER A 866 16.17 -19.06 30.32
C SER A 866 15.59 -18.92 28.91
N ALA A 867 16.43 -18.73 27.89
CA ALA A 867 15.99 -18.63 26.49
C ALA A 867 15.32 -19.93 25.99
N VAL A 868 15.80 -21.10 26.41
CA VAL A 868 15.18 -22.39 26.09
C VAL A 868 13.83 -22.56 26.81
N LYS A 869 13.73 -22.19 28.09
CA LYS A 869 12.43 -22.15 28.82
C LYS A 869 11.43 -21.27 28.07
N MET A 870 11.77 -20.02 27.80
CA MET A 870 10.90 -19.07 27.08
C MET A 870 10.50 -19.59 25.69
N ARG A 871 11.43 -20.18 24.93
CA ARG A 871 11.11 -20.77 23.62
C ARG A 871 10.05 -21.87 23.73
N SER A 872 10.16 -22.76 24.71
CA SER A 872 9.17 -23.83 24.93
C SER A 872 7.79 -23.30 25.32
N LEU A 873 7.71 -22.20 26.08
CA LEU A 873 6.46 -21.50 26.38
C LEU A 873 5.80 -20.93 25.11
N PHE A 874 6.60 -20.29 24.25
CA PHE A 874 6.12 -19.80 22.95
C PHE A 874 5.71 -20.93 21.98
N GLU A 875 6.39 -22.08 22.00
CA GLU A 875 6.03 -23.27 21.20
C GLU A 875 4.65 -23.83 21.63
N ARG A 876 4.39 -23.87 22.95
CA ARG A 876 3.09 -24.27 23.53
C ARG A 876 1.98 -23.26 23.20
N PHE A 877 2.28 -21.97 23.26
CA PHE A 877 1.36 -20.92 22.82
C PHE A 877 1.05 -21.00 21.32
N ARG A 878 2.07 -21.19 20.47
CA ARG A 878 1.93 -21.39 19.03
C ARG A 878 1.00 -22.55 18.72
N SER A 879 1.16 -23.68 19.41
CA SER A 879 0.27 -24.85 19.28
C SER A 879 -1.19 -24.54 19.60
N CYS A 880 -1.46 -23.64 20.56
CA CYS A 880 -2.82 -23.18 20.86
C CYS A 880 -3.40 -22.30 19.73
N VAL A 881 -2.56 -21.50 19.06
CA VAL A 881 -2.96 -20.63 17.93
C VAL A 881 -3.16 -21.43 16.63
N THR A 882 -2.36 -22.47 16.39
CA THR A 882 -2.41 -23.27 15.15
C THR A 882 -3.35 -24.47 15.19
N ALA A 883 -4.02 -24.73 16.32
CA ALA A 883 -4.98 -25.83 16.45
C ALA A 883 -6.22 -25.60 15.55
N SER A 884 -6.59 -26.61 14.76
CA SER A 884 -7.68 -26.57 13.75
C SER A 884 -9.11 -26.50 14.34
N GLY A 885 -9.27 -26.00 15.56
CA GLY A 885 -10.52 -26.06 16.33
C GLY A 885 -11.51 -24.89 16.09
N GLY A 886 -11.14 -23.88 15.31
CA GLY A 886 -11.97 -22.68 15.13
C GLY A 886 -12.01 -21.74 16.35
N VAL A 887 -12.63 -20.56 16.17
CA VAL A 887 -12.52 -19.41 17.10
C VAL A 887 -13.03 -19.70 18.51
N ALA A 888 -14.06 -20.55 18.66
CA ALA A 888 -14.60 -20.91 19.97
C ALA A 888 -13.61 -21.75 20.81
N ASN A 889 -12.94 -22.71 20.18
CA ASN A 889 -11.99 -23.61 20.86
C ASN A 889 -10.64 -22.93 21.13
N PHE A 890 -10.32 -21.83 20.43
CA PHE A 890 -9.12 -21.04 20.67
C PHE A 890 -9.09 -20.41 22.06
N VAL A 891 -10.20 -19.81 22.50
CA VAL A 891 -10.31 -19.20 23.85
C VAL A 891 -10.16 -20.25 24.95
N GLU A 892 -10.72 -21.44 24.76
CA GLU A 892 -10.58 -22.56 25.70
C GLU A 892 -9.15 -23.12 25.75
N SER A 893 -8.50 -23.23 24.58
CA SER A 893 -7.09 -23.65 24.49
C SER A 893 -6.15 -22.68 25.23
N LEU A 894 -6.40 -21.37 25.14
CA LEU A 894 -5.64 -20.37 25.90
C LEU A 894 -5.92 -20.42 27.41
N ARG A 895 -7.16 -20.73 27.85
CA ARG A 895 -7.46 -20.98 29.28
C ARG A 895 -6.72 -22.21 29.79
N ALA A 896 -6.75 -23.31 29.05
CA ALA A 896 -6.04 -24.54 29.40
C ALA A 896 -4.53 -24.31 29.52
N LEU A 897 -3.94 -23.50 28.62
CA LEU A 897 -2.55 -23.07 28.73
C LEU A 897 -2.29 -22.26 30.02
N ALA A 898 -3.08 -21.22 30.30
CA ALA A 898 -2.94 -20.39 31.49
C ALA A 898 -3.16 -21.16 32.81
N PHE A 899 -3.98 -22.21 32.80
CA PHE A 899 -4.18 -23.12 33.93
C PHE A 899 -2.98 -24.08 34.10
N SER A 900 -2.49 -24.67 33.00
CA SER A 900 -1.31 -25.54 33.03
C SER A 900 -0.04 -24.82 33.51
N LEU A 901 0.09 -23.52 33.24
CA LEU A 901 1.17 -22.67 33.76
C LEU A 901 1.02 -22.34 35.26
N GLY A 902 -0.12 -22.66 35.88
CA GLY A 902 -0.39 -22.41 37.30
C GLY A 902 -0.09 -23.57 38.24
N ASN A 903 0.17 -24.78 37.72
CA ASN A 903 0.30 -26.01 38.51
C ASN A 903 1.75 -26.54 38.60
N SER A 904 2.75 -25.74 38.23
CA SER A 904 4.16 -26.12 38.37
C SER A 904 4.67 -25.84 39.78
N ASN A 905 4.49 -26.81 40.70
CA ASN A 905 5.07 -26.77 42.04
C ASN A 905 6.60 -26.90 42.00
N ASN A 906 7.29 -25.77 41.86
CA ASN A 906 8.70 -25.61 42.20
C ASN A 906 8.82 -24.34 43.04
N ASP A 907 9.37 -24.44 44.26
CA ASP A 907 9.40 -23.37 45.27
C ASP A 907 10.38 -22.21 44.97
N ASN A 908 10.70 -21.99 43.70
CA ASN A 908 11.36 -20.80 43.18
C ASN A 908 10.52 -20.29 42.00
N GLU A 909 9.64 -19.31 42.24
CA GLU A 909 8.83 -18.71 41.19
C GLU A 909 9.71 -17.93 40.21
N ASP A 910 9.92 -18.48 39.00
CA ASP A 910 10.46 -17.70 37.88
C ASP A 910 9.44 -16.58 37.53
N GLU A 911 9.75 -15.34 37.90
CA GLU A 911 8.94 -14.13 37.64
C GLU A 911 8.50 -14.00 36.16
N SER A 912 9.33 -14.48 35.23
CA SER A 912 9.01 -14.55 33.80
C SER A 912 7.82 -15.47 33.45
N ILE A 913 7.58 -16.54 34.22
CA ILE A 913 6.46 -17.48 33.97
C ILE A 913 5.15 -16.88 34.50
N THR A 914 5.18 -16.18 35.63
CA THR A 914 4.00 -15.51 36.21
C THR A 914 3.57 -14.33 35.34
N GLU A 915 4.51 -13.53 34.82
CA GLU A 915 4.23 -12.49 33.83
C GLU A 915 3.66 -13.07 32.51
N PHE A 916 4.29 -14.11 31.94
CA PHE A 916 3.78 -14.76 30.73
C PHE A 916 2.35 -15.29 30.92
N ARG A 917 2.06 -15.91 32.06
CA ARG A 917 0.72 -16.39 32.43
C ARG A 917 -0.30 -15.24 32.51
N ALA A 918 0.08 -14.10 33.08
CA ALA A 918 -0.78 -12.91 33.13
C ALA A 918 -1.11 -12.38 31.72
N CYS A 919 -0.12 -12.34 30.81
CA CYS A 919 -0.35 -11.96 29.41
C CYS A 919 -1.35 -12.89 28.70
N ILE A 920 -1.26 -14.21 28.91
CA ILE A 920 -2.22 -15.17 28.34
C ILE A 920 -3.64 -14.94 28.89
N LEU A 921 -3.80 -14.65 30.18
CA LEU A 921 -5.12 -14.36 30.78
C LEU A 921 -5.77 -13.10 30.20
N VAL A 922 -5.00 -12.03 29.98
CA VAL A 922 -5.50 -10.81 29.30
C VAL A 922 -5.91 -11.13 27.86
N LEU A 923 -5.13 -11.95 27.15
CA LEU A 923 -5.47 -12.37 25.79
C LEU A 923 -6.77 -13.19 25.72
N VAL A 924 -6.99 -14.11 26.67
CA VAL A 924 -8.26 -14.87 26.82
C VAL A 924 -9.45 -13.92 26.94
N GLU A 925 -9.35 -12.88 27.76
CA GLU A 925 -10.42 -11.90 27.98
C GLU A 925 -10.73 -11.12 26.70
N LYS A 926 -9.70 -10.56 26.04
CA LYS A 926 -9.88 -9.74 24.82
C LYS A 926 -10.41 -10.55 23.65
N VAL A 927 -9.89 -11.77 23.43
CA VAL A 927 -10.40 -12.65 22.36
C VAL A 927 -11.81 -13.15 22.69
N GLY A 928 -12.12 -13.43 23.95
CA GLY A 928 -13.47 -13.79 24.41
C GLY A 928 -14.49 -12.65 24.26
N PHE A 929 -14.06 -11.39 24.35
CA PHE A 929 -14.89 -10.23 24.00
C PHE A 929 -15.11 -10.13 22.49
N LEU A 930 -14.04 -10.18 21.69
CA LEU A 930 -14.11 -10.09 20.22
C LEU A 930 -14.95 -11.22 19.60
N SER A 931 -14.88 -12.44 20.13
CA SER A 931 -15.69 -13.57 19.66
C SER A 931 -17.19 -13.34 19.88
N ARG A 932 -17.58 -12.79 21.05
CA ARG A 932 -18.98 -12.43 21.34
C ARG A 932 -19.45 -11.27 20.45
N HIS A 933 -18.66 -10.21 20.33
CA HIS A 933 -18.99 -9.07 19.49
C HIS A 933 -19.14 -9.48 18.00
N ARG A 934 -18.31 -10.39 17.48
CA ARG A 934 -18.45 -10.95 16.13
C ARG A 934 -19.78 -11.70 15.95
N ALA A 935 -20.20 -12.51 16.94
CA ALA A 935 -21.47 -13.22 16.88
C ALA A 935 -22.67 -12.26 16.86
N GLU A 936 -22.67 -11.24 17.73
CA GLU A 936 -23.69 -10.18 17.73
C GLU A 936 -23.73 -9.37 16.43
N LEU A 937 -22.56 -9.10 15.81
CA LEU A 937 -22.48 -8.34 14.57
C LEU A 937 -23.04 -9.16 13.39
N LEU A 938 -22.72 -10.46 13.30
CA LEU A 938 -23.28 -11.35 12.28
C LEU A 938 -24.81 -11.45 12.38
N ASP A 939 -25.34 -11.60 13.59
CA ASP A 939 -26.79 -11.61 13.87
C ASP A 939 -27.47 -10.26 13.50
N LYS A 940 -26.79 -9.12 13.74
CA LYS A 940 -27.26 -7.80 13.27
C LYS A 940 -27.23 -7.69 11.73
N CYS A 941 -26.17 -8.17 11.07
CA CYS A 941 -26.07 -8.20 9.60
C CYS A 941 -27.18 -9.07 8.98
N SER A 942 -27.41 -10.29 9.47
CA SER A 942 -28.47 -11.18 8.95
C SER A 942 -29.86 -10.57 9.10
N ARG A 943 -30.14 -9.84 10.19
CA ARG A 943 -31.40 -9.07 10.30
C ARG A 943 -31.49 -7.92 9.30
N ALA A 944 -30.40 -7.20 9.06
CA ALA A 944 -30.37 -6.09 8.10
C ALA A 944 -30.51 -6.56 6.64
N GLU A 945 -29.93 -7.72 6.30
CA GLU A 945 -30.11 -8.37 5.01
C GLU A 945 -31.57 -8.79 4.79
N ALA A 946 -32.22 -9.36 5.82
CA ALA A 946 -33.63 -9.72 5.76
C ALA A 946 -34.56 -8.50 5.58
N THR A 947 -34.32 -7.38 6.28
CA THR A 947 -35.12 -6.15 6.09
C THR A 947 -34.84 -5.49 4.75
N HIS A 948 -33.59 -5.51 4.26
CA HIS A 948 -33.26 -5.02 2.92
C HIS A 948 -33.95 -5.85 1.82
N GLY A 949 -34.00 -7.18 1.97
CA GLY A 949 -34.73 -8.06 1.05
C GLY A 949 -36.24 -7.75 1.00
N HIS A 950 -36.86 -7.42 2.14
CA HIS A 950 -38.26 -6.97 2.16
C HIS A 950 -38.45 -5.63 1.43
N LEU A 951 -37.58 -4.64 1.67
CA LEU A 951 -37.64 -3.33 1.03
C LEU A 951 -37.41 -3.41 -0.48
N MET A 952 -36.49 -4.27 -0.94
CA MET A 952 -36.27 -4.56 -2.37
C MET A 952 -37.53 -5.14 -3.02
N LYS A 953 -38.23 -6.07 -2.35
CA LYS A 953 -39.47 -6.63 -2.85
C LYS A 953 -40.58 -5.57 -2.95
N GLU A 954 -40.75 -4.75 -1.91
CA GLU A 954 -41.74 -3.67 -1.91
C GLU A 954 -41.43 -2.64 -3.01
N LEU A 955 -40.16 -2.29 -3.23
CA LEU A 955 -39.72 -1.39 -4.30
C LEU A 955 -40.10 -1.93 -5.69
N GLU A 956 -39.89 -3.22 -5.95
CA GLU A 956 -40.24 -3.84 -7.24
C GLU A 956 -41.77 -3.91 -7.43
N GLU A 957 -42.53 -4.19 -6.36
CA GLU A 957 -44.01 -4.12 -6.36
C GLU A 957 -44.51 -2.69 -6.68
N LYS A 958 -43.90 -1.63 -6.10
CA LYS A 958 -44.24 -0.23 -6.43
C LYS A 958 -43.85 0.15 -7.86
N LYS A 959 -42.70 -0.31 -8.34
CA LYS A 959 -42.21 -0.07 -9.71
C LYS A 959 -43.14 -0.69 -10.75
N GLU A 960 -43.60 -1.92 -10.53
CA GLU A 960 -44.58 -2.56 -11.43
C GLU A 960 -45.95 -1.87 -11.35
N LEU A 961 -46.38 -1.38 -10.18
CA LEU A 961 -47.60 -0.56 -10.06
C LEU A 961 -47.49 0.75 -10.88
N VAL A 962 -46.37 1.47 -10.80
CA VAL A 962 -46.13 2.69 -11.59
C VAL A 962 -46.13 2.40 -13.09
N LYS A 963 -45.49 1.30 -13.53
CA LYS A 963 -45.48 0.86 -14.92
C LYS A 963 -46.89 0.53 -15.44
N ASN A 964 -47.72 -0.12 -14.63
CA ASN A 964 -49.12 -0.40 -14.96
C ASN A 964 -49.97 0.88 -15.04
N LEU A 965 -49.78 1.83 -14.12
CA LEU A 965 -50.45 3.14 -14.16
C LEU A 965 -50.05 3.95 -15.39
N TYR A 966 -48.76 3.96 -15.74
CA TYR A 966 -48.26 4.62 -16.95
C TYR A 966 -48.84 4.01 -18.24
N THR A 967 -48.90 2.68 -18.31
CA THR A 967 -49.48 1.96 -19.45
C THR A 967 -50.99 2.23 -19.58
N LYS A 968 -51.72 2.27 -18.46
CA LYS A 968 -53.13 2.67 -18.43
C LYS A 968 -53.33 4.11 -18.93
N HIS A 969 -52.50 5.05 -18.48
CA HIS A 969 -52.58 6.45 -18.91
C HIS A 969 -52.27 6.63 -20.41
N GLN A 970 -51.30 5.87 -20.95
CA GLN A 970 -51.02 5.81 -22.40
C GLN A 970 -52.25 5.33 -23.20
N LEU A 971 -52.90 4.25 -22.76
CA LEU A 971 -54.11 3.72 -23.42
C LEU A 971 -55.29 4.70 -23.35
N GLU A 972 -55.49 5.37 -22.20
CA GLU A 972 -56.54 6.36 -22.01
C GLU A 972 -56.32 7.61 -22.90
N LYS A 973 -55.07 8.06 -23.04
CA LYS A 973 -54.66 9.16 -23.95
C LYS A 973 -54.75 8.80 -25.43
N GLN A 974 -54.75 7.51 -25.79
CA GLN A 974 -55.05 7.08 -27.15
C GLN A 974 -56.56 7.01 -27.39
N ALA A 975 -57.33 6.51 -26.41
CA ALA A 975 -58.79 6.41 -26.48
C ALA A 975 -59.55 7.75 -26.42
N SER A 976 -58.89 8.86 -26.04
CA SER A 976 -59.48 10.20 -26.10
C SER A 976 -59.41 10.83 -27.49
N LYS A 977 -58.47 10.43 -28.36
CA LYS A 977 -58.29 11.03 -29.71
C LYS A 977 -59.42 10.70 -30.69
N GLU A 978 -60.20 9.67 -30.42
CA GLU A 978 -61.29 9.19 -31.29
C GLU A 978 -62.67 9.62 -30.80
N LYS A 979 -62.75 10.44 -29.74
CA LYS A 979 -64.00 10.90 -29.14
C LYS A 979 -64.19 12.41 -29.33
N ILE A 980 -65.42 12.81 -29.61
CA ILE A 980 -65.80 14.22 -29.69
C ILE A 980 -65.83 14.80 -28.27
N SER A 981 -65.08 15.88 -28.04
CA SER A 981 -65.10 16.64 -26.81
C SER A 981 -66.38 17.46 -26.70
N PHE A 982 -67.06 17.36 -25.55
CA PHE A 982 -68.30 18.09 -25.24
C PHE A 982 -68.17 19.00 -24.01
N GLY A 983 -66.95 19.38 -23.64
CA GLY A 983 -66.66 20.14 -22.41
C GLY A 983 -65.60 21.21 -22.63
N ARG A 984 -64.43 21.05 -22.01
CA ARG A 984 -63.28 21.90 -22.33
C ARG A 984 -62.69 21.43 -23.66
N PHE A 985 -62.49 22.35 -24.60
CA PHE A 985 -61.83 22.06 -25.86
C PHE A 985 -60.31 22.23 -25.71
N GLU A 986 -59.54 21.20 -26.01
CA GLU A 986 -58.07 21.26 -26.06
C GLU A 986 -57.54 21.00 -27.48
N LEU A 987 -56.28 21.38 -27.72
CA LEU A 987 -55.63 21.18 -29.03
C LEU A 987 -55.51 19.68 -29.33
N HIS A 988 -55.74 19.31 -30.60
CA HIS A 988 -55.76 17.95 -31.13
C HIS A 988 -56.94 17.05 -30.69
N GLU A 989 -57.93 17.57 -29.98
CA GLU A 989 -59.20 16.87 -29.74
C GLU A 989 -60.17 16.99 -30.93
N LEU A 990 -61.16 16.09 -31.00
CA LEU A 990 -62.25 16.20 -32.00
C LEU A 990 -63.36 17.11 -31.48
N ALA A 991 -63.82 18.04 -32.29
CA ALA A 991 -64.96 18.89 -31.98
C ALA A 991 -66.00 18.87 -33.10
N ALA A 992 -67.28 18.92 -32.70
CA ALA A 992 -68.42 19.00 -33.60
C ALA A 992 -69.06 20.39 -33.50
N PHE A 993 -69.38 20.98 -34.65
CA PHE A 993 -70.00 22.29 -34.77
C PHE A 993 -71.28 22.19 -35.59
N VAL A 994 -72.33 22.88 -35.17
CA VAL A 994 -73.65 22.87 -35.83
C VAL A 994 -73.99 24.27 -36.33
N LEU A 995 -74.61 24.35 -37.51
CA LEU A 995 -75.04 25.62 -38.07
C LEU A 995 -76.21 26.20 -37.25
N ASN A 996 -75.99 27.34 -36.58
CA ASN A 996 -77.00 28.02 -35.80
C ASN A 996 -77.94 28.88 -36.67
N SER A 997 -79.03 29.39 -36.08
CA SER A 997 -80.04 30.20 -36.78
C SER A 997 -79.51 31.55 -37.30
N ALA A 998 -78.38 32.03 -36.80
CA ALA A 998 -77.68 33.21 -37.32
C ALA A 998 -76.75 32.89 -38.51
N GLY A 999 -76.60 31.62 -38.89
CA GLY A 999 -75.81 31.18 -40.06
C GLY A 999 -74.32 30.95 -39.80
N HIS A 1000 -73.92 30.90 -38.52
CA HIS A 1000 -72.56 30.56 -38.05
C HIS A 1000 -72.52 29.14 -37.49
N TYR A 1001 -71.35 28.50 -37.53
CA TYR A 1001 -71.17 27.19 -36.91
C TYR A 1001 -70.72 27.35 -35.46
N GLU A 1002 -71.48 26.79 -34.52
CA GLU A 1002 -71.22 26.85 -33.08
C GLU A 1002 -70.95 25.45 -32.52
N ALA A 1003 -69.99 25.32 -31.61
CA ALA A 1003 -69.52 24.04 -31.10
C ALA A 1003 -70.55 23.39 -30.14
N ILE A 1004 -70.74 22.07 -30.23
CA ILE A 1004 -71.59 21.32 -29.31
C ILE A 1004 -70.86 21.17 -27.96
N ASN A 1005 -71.18 22.03 -27.00
CA ASN A 1005 -70.53 22.06 -25.68
C ASN A 1005 -71.55 21.96 -24.52
N ARG A 1006 -71.18 21.25 -23.45
CA ARG A 1006 -71.89 21.23 -22.16
C ARG A 1006 -71.23 22.25 -21.21
N ASN A 1007 -71.95 23.33 -20.94
CA ASN A 1007 -71.66 24.36 -19.94
C ASN A 1007 -70.61 25.44 -20.31
N CYS A 1008 -70.26 25.61 -21.59
CA CYS A 1008 -69.55 26.80 -22.10
C CYS A 1008 -70.10 27.22 -23.47
N SER A 1009 -70.77 28.36 -23.57
CA SER A 1009 -71.27 28.94 -24.83
C SER A 1009 -70.22 29.79 -25.55
N ASN A 1010 -70.50 30.22 -26.79
CA ASN A 1010 -69.69 31.16 -27.59
C ASN A 1010 -68.40 30.57 -28.21
N TYR A 1011 -68.37 29.28 -28.57
CA TYR A 1011 -67.30 28.68 -29.38
C TYR A 1011 -67.75 28.59 -30.84
N TYR A 1012 -67.20 29.42 -31.71
CA TYR A 1012 -67.56 29.51 -33.14
C TYR A 1012 -66.45 28.94 -34.03
N LEU A 1013 -66.82 28.31 -35.14
CA LEU A 1013 -65.86 27.80 -36.11
C LEU A 1013 -65.28 28.96 -36.94
N SER A 1014 -63.97 28.94 -37.19
CA SER A 1014 -63.28 29.96 -37.99
C SER A 1014 -63.76 29.97 -39.45
N ALA A 1015 -63.77 31.16 -40.07
CA ALA A 1015 -64.18 31.31 -41.47
C ALA A 1015 -63.29 30.51 -42.44
N GLU A 1016 -62.01 30.32 -42.07
CA GLU A 1016 -61.04 29.48 -42.79
C GLU A 1016 -61.46 28.01 -42.79
N SER A 1017 -61.78 27.44 -41.62
CA SER A 1017 -62.32 26.08 -41.53
C SER A 1017 -63.67 25.96 -42.23
N VAL A 1018 -64.54 26.96 -42.17
CA VAL A 1018 -65.81 26.93 -42.94
C VAL A 1018 -65.55 26.89 -44.45
N ALA A 1019 -64.59 27.66 -44.96
CA ALA A 1019 -64.22 27.65 -46.37
C ALA A 1019 -63.67 26.27 -46.80
N LEU A 1020 -62.72 25.72 -46.04
CA LEU A 1020 -62.12 24.40 -46.32
C LEU A 1020 -63.15 23.28 -46.49
N PHE A 1021 -64.16 23.21 -45.62
CA PHE A 1021 -65.19 22.17 -45.68
C PHE A 1021 -66.29 22.47 -46.72
N VAL A 1022 -66.50 23.74 -47.12
CA VAL A 1022 -67.49 24.14 -48.13
C VAL A 1022 -66.94 24.04 -49.56
N GLU A 1023 -65.64 24.21 -49.79
CA GLU A 1023 -65.04 24.04 -51.12
C GLU A 1023 -65.01 22.57 -51.57
N GLN A 1024 -64.82 21.62 -50.66
CA GLN A 1024 -64.92 20.18 -50.98
C GLN A 1024 -66.36 19.68 -51.14
N GLN A 1025 -67.33 20.18 -50.35
CA GLN A 1025 -68.72 19.73 -50.42
C GLN A 1025 -69.57 20.57 -51.40
N LEU A 1026 -69.66 20.08 -52.64
CA LEU A 1026 -70.39 20.69 -53.75
C LEU A 1026 -71.77 21.29 -53.38
N ARG A 1027 -71.80 22.62 -53.27
CA ARG A 1027 -72.96 23.52 -53.37
C ARG A 1027 -74.05 23.48 -52.29
N ARG A 1028 -73.81 22.95 -51.08
CA ARG A 1028 -74.65 23.26 -49.89
C ARG A 1028 -73.78 23.40 -48.64
N LYS A 1029 -74.06 24.40 -47.79
CA LYS A 1029 -73.47 24.46 -46.44
C LYS A 1029 -73.90 23.21 -45.65
N PRO A 1030 -72.98 22.41 -45.09
CA PRO A 1030 -73.36 21.25 -44.27
C PRO A 1030 -74.11 21.68 -43.00
N SER A 1031 -74.98 20.81 -42.47
CA SER A 1031 -75.71 21.10 -41.22
C SER A 1031 -74.79 21.04 -39.99
N TYR A 1032 -73.72 20.26 -40.06
CA TYR A 1032 -72.69 20.14 -39.04
C TYR A 1032 -71.31 19.89 -39.65
N ILE A 1033 -70.25 20.26 -38.93
CA ILE A 1033 -68.85 20.02 -39.27
C ILE A 1033 -68.19 19.30 -38.09
N ILE A 1034 -67.41 18.25 -38.36
CA ILE A 1034 -66.57 17.58 -37.37
C ILE A 1034 -65.14 17.68 -37.85
N GLY A 1035 -64.24 18.12 -36.97
CA GLY A 1035 -62.82 18.26 -37.28
C GLY A 1035 -61.95 18.19 -36.04
N GLN A 1036 -60.65 18.00 -36.26
CA GLN A 1036 -59.67 18.01 -35.18
C GLN A 1036 -59.24 19.45 -34.90
N ILE A 1037 -59.29 19.89 -33.63
CA ILE A 1037 -58.91 21.25 -33.24
C ILE A 1037 -57.41 21.45 -33.46
N VAL A 1038 -57.08 22.46 -34.27
CA VAL A 1038 -55.68 22.88 -34.54
C VAL A 1038 -55.35 24.21 -33.87
N HIS A 1039 -56.35 25.07 -33.65
CA HIS A 1039 -56.17 26.36 -32.98
C HIS A 1039 -57.46 26.79 -32.27
N ILE A 1040 -57.31 27.45 -31.12
CA ILE A 1040 -58.39 28.13 -30.41
C ILE A 1040 -57.92 29.54 -30.10
N GLU A 1041 -58.55 30.54 -30.72
CA GLU A 1041 -58.29 31.95 -30.47
C GLU A 1041 -59.34 32.50 -29.49
N ARG A 1042 -58.91 33.15 -28.41
CA ARG A 1042 -59.81 33.82 -27.45
C ARG A 1042 -59.92 35.29 -27.79
N GLN A 1043 -61.14 35.76 -28.06
CA GLN A 1043 -61.45 37.16 -28.37
C GLN A 1043 -62.50 37.72 -27.40
N THR A 1044 -62.54 39.04 -27.29
CA THR A 1044 -63.51 39.77 -26.45
C THR A 1044 -64.11 40.91 -27.26
N VAL A 1045 -65.41 41.16 -27.13
CA VAL A 1045 -66.11 42.21 -27.88
C VAL A 1045 -65.68 43.61 -27.38
N LYS A 1046 -64.94 44.36 -28.20
CA LYS A 1046 -64.35 45.68 -27.88
C LYS A 1046 -65.23 46.86 -28.31
N HIS A 1047 -65.03 48.01 -27.65
CA HIS A 1047 -65.65 49.30 -27.97
C HIS A 1047 -65.00 49.97 -29.20
N VAL A 1048 -65.76 50.79 -29.94
CA VAL A 1048 -65.25 51.57 -31.09
C VAL A 1048 -65.04 53.03 -30.65
N GLY A 1049 -63.80 53.52 -30.76
CA GLY A 1049 -63.32 54.82 -30.22
C GLY A 1049 -62.81 54.66 -28.78
N ASP A 1050 -61.57 55.00 -28.42
CA ASP A 1050 -60.79 56.20 -28.76
C ASP A 1050 -59.29 55.94 -28.98
N HIS A 1051 -58.69 56.78 -29.84
CA HIS A 1051 -57.25 56.96 -29.96
C HIS A 1051 -56.92 58.45 -29.79
N LEU A 1052 -55.98 58.76 -28.89
CA LEU A 1052 -55.02 59.88 -28.84
C LEU A 1052 -54.34 59.75 -27.46
N SER A 1053 -53.01 59.82 -27.27
CA SER A 1053 -51.99 60.59 -27.98
C SER A 1053 -50.55 60.05 -27.77
N SER A 1054 -49.66 60.28 -28.76
CA SER A 1054 -48.17 60.46 -28.67
C SER A 1054 -47.29 59.33 -28.06
N SER A 1055 -46.12 58.95 -28.60
CA SER A 1055 -45.33 59.38 -29.78
C SER A 1055 -44.22 58.36 -30.11
N ASP A 1056 -43.82 58.28 -31.39
CA ASP A 1056 -42.53 57.82 -32.00
C ASP A 1056 -41.78 56.57 -31.46
N THR A 1057 -41.26 55.65 -32.28
CA THR A 1057 -40.60 55.83 -33.60
C THR A 1057 -40.65 54.53 -34.42
N GLY A 1058 -40.68 54.57 -35.77
CA GLY A 1058 -40.11 53.45 -36.57
C GLY A 1058 -40.87 52.91 -37.81
N MET A 1059 -40.75 53.60 -38.94
CA MET A 1059 -40.58 53.07 -40.31
C MET A 1059 -41.70 52.28 -41.08
N THR A 1060 -41.92 52.75 -42.31
CA THR A 1060 -42.39 52.07 -43.55
C THR A 1060 -43.88 51.76 -43.80
N ARG A 1061 -44.45 52.49 -44.78
CA ARG A 1061 -45.75 52.26 -45.44
C ARG A 1061 -45.69 51.17 -46.53
N ARG A 1062 -46.80 50.44 -46.73
CA ARG A 1062 -47.37 50.15 -48.07
C ARG A 1062 -48.92 50.13 -47.98
N LEU A 1063 -49.58 50.21 -49.14
CA LEU A 1063 -50.90 50.85 -49.30
C LEU A 1063 -52.07 49.89 -49.52
N SER A 1064 -53.28 50.37 -49.17
CA SER A 1064 -54.63 49.92 -49.62
C SER A 1064 -55.07 48.49 -49.24
N LEU A 1065 -56.36 48.20 -49.03
CA LEU A 1065 -57.59 48.92 -49.38
C LEU A 1065 -58.61 48.85 -48.21
N GLY A 1066 -59.50 49.83 -48.08
CA GLY A 1066 -60.35 49.96 -46.89
C GLY A 1066 -61.51 48.97 -46.82
N THR A 1067 -61.85 48.53 -45.60
CA THR A 1067 -63.19 48.05 -45.24
C THR A 1067 -63.46 48.44 -43.79
N SER A 1068 -64.62 49.03 -43.51
CA SER A 1068 -65.05 49.36 -42.16
C SER A 1068 -65.21 48.08 -41.32
N PHE A 1069 -64.51 47.96 -40.20
CA PHE A 1069 -64.73 46.85 -39.26
C PHE A 1069 -66.17 46.93 -38.71
N PRO A 1070 -67.01 45.91 -38.93
CA PRO A 1070 -68.36 45.90 -38.39
C PRO A 1070 -68.34 45.64 -36.89
N SER A 1071 -69.38 46.14 -36.22
CA SER A 1071 -69.81 45.65 -34.91
C SER A 1071 -69.88 44.12 -34.89
N ASN A 1072 -69.40 43.52 -33.79
CA ASN A 1072 -69.42 42.09 -33.45
C ASN A 1072 -70.09 41.12 -34.47
N PRO A 1073 -69.31 40.29 -35.19
CA PRO A 1073 -69.85 39.38 -36.20
C PRO A 1073 -70.77 38.28 -35.65
N TYR A 1074 -70.76 38.02 -34.33
CA TYR A 1074 -71.57 36.98 -33.68
C TYR A 1074 -72.72 37.54 -32.82
N SER A 1075 -73.00 38.84 -32.87
CA SER A 1075 -74.12 39.49 -32.17
C SER A 1075 -74.15 39.32 -30.62
N LEU A 1076 -73.01 39.03 -29.99
CA LEU A 1076 -72.85 38.97 -28.53
C LEU A 1076 -72.77 40.37 -27.88
N PRO A 1077 -73.09 40.51 -26.57
CA PRO A 1077 -72.90 41.74 -25.82
C PRO A 1077 -71.44 42.24 -25.76
N ILE A 1078 -71.26 43.54 -25.56
CA ILE A 1078 -69.94 44.16 -25.33
C ILE A 1078 -69.34 43.59 -24.04
N GLY A 1079 -68.04 43.27 -24.06
CA GLY A 1079 -67.35 42.63 -22.93
C GLY A 1079 -67.54 41.11 -22.83
N CYS A 1080 -68.41 40.49 -23.63
CA CYS A 1080 -68.46 39.02 -23.71
C CYS A 1080 -67.21 38.45 -24.38
N GLU A 1081 -66.73 37.34 -23.84
CA GLU A 1081 -65.69 36.53 -24.46
C GLU A 1081 -66.32 35.51 -25.41
N TYR A 1082 -65.62 35.26 -26.51
CA TYR A 1082 -65.92 34.21 -27.47
C TYR A 1082 -64.63 33.60 -27.98
N TYR A 1083 -64.75 32.39 -28.50
CA TYR A 1083 -63.63 31.60 -28.96
C TYR A 1083 -63.82 31.27 -30.44
N VAL A 1084 -62.82 31.55 -31.25
CA VAL A 1084 -62.79 31.17 -32.66
C VAL A 1084 -61.91 29.93 -32.79
N VAL A 1085 -62.51 28.82 -33.21
CA VAL A 1085 -61.86 27.52 -33.29
C VAL A 1085 -61.57 27.18 -34.75
N THR A 1086 -60.30 26.95 -35.07
CA THR A 1086 -59.89 26.40 -36.37
C THR A 1086 -59.69 24.90 -36.22
N VAL A 1087 -60.37 24.14 -37.07
CA VAL A 1087 -60.27 22.68 -37.17
C VAL A 1087 -59.72 22.23 -38.52
N ALA A 1088 -58.96 21.15 -38.50
CA ALA A 1088 -58.53 20.42 -39.68
C ALA A 1088 -59.56 19.33 -40.05
N MET A 1089 -59.60 18.97 -41.33
CA MET A 1089 -60.36 17.82 -41.83
C MET A 1089 -59.76 16.52 -41.30
N LEU A 1090 -60.61 15.56 -40.97
CA LEU A 1090 -60.19 14.22 -40.60
C LEU A 1090 -59.85 13.43 -41.88
N PRO A 1091 -58.80 12.59 -41.89
CA PRO A 1091 -58.53 11.71 -43.02
C PRO A 1091 -59.67 10.70 -43.19
N ASP A 1092 -59.99 10.33 -44.44
CA ASP A 1092 -61.17 9.53 -44.83
C ASP A 1092 -61.26 8.10 -44.24
N THR A 1093 -60.30 7.68 -43.41
CA THR A 1093 -60.21 6.33 -42.85
C THR A 1093 -61.08 6.09 -41.61
N VAL A 1094 -61.75 7.10 -41.06
CA VAL A 1094 -62.41 7.03 -39.74
C VAL A 1094 -63.89 6.61 -39.78
N ILE A 1095 -64.52 6.48 -40.96
CA ILE A 1095 -65.93 6.05 -41.08
C ILE A 1095 -66.10 4.85 -42.03
N HIS A 1096 -65.47 3.72 -41.68
CA HIS A 1096 -65.82 2.41 -42.20
C HIS A 1096 -66.11 1.43 -41.06
N SER A 1097 -67.39 1.12 -40.86
CA SER A 1097 -67.86 0.10 -39.92
C SER A 1097 -67.42 -1.29 -40.37
N PRO A 1098 -66.73 -2.09 -39.54
CA PRO A 1098 -66.41 -3.47 -39.85
C PRO A 1098 -67.70 -4.30 -40.00
N GLN A 1099 -67.79 -5.03 -41.11
CA GLN A 1099 -68.84 -6.00 -41.37
C GLN A 1099 -68.72 -7.17 -40.37
N PRO A 1100 -69.81 -7.67 -39.76
CA PRO A 1100 -69.71 -8.74 -38.76
C PRO A 1100 -69.23 -10.05 -39.42
N PRO A 1101 -68.27 -10.78 -38.82
CA PRO A 1101 -67.77 -12.02 -39.39
C PRO A 1101 -68.84 -13.12 -39.34
N LEU A 1102 -68.96 -13.85 -40.46
CA LEU A 1102 -69.74 -15.08 -40.54
C LEU A 1102 -69.15 -16.14 -39.58
N LEU A 1103 -70.04 -16.75 -38.80
CA LEU A 1103 -69.77 -18.03 -38.15
C LEU A 1103 -69.67 -19.11 -39.23
N ASP A 1104 -68.57 -19.86 -39.25
CA ASP A 1104 -68.52 -21.19 -39.88
C ASP A 1104 -67.99 -22.21 -38.85
N PRO A 1105 -68.57 -23.41 -38.72
CA PRO A 1105 -68.42 -24.22 -37.52
C PRO A 1105 -67.39 -25.36 -37.66
N GLY A 1106 -66.70 -25.65 -36.56
CA GLY A 1106 -66.15 -26.98 -36.30
C GLY A 1106 -64.66 -27.07 -36.04
N ARG A 1107 -64.30 -27.17 -34.75
CA ARG A 1107 -63.95 -28.46 -34.14
C ARG A 1107 -64.05 -28.38 -32.62
N ALA A 1108 -64.20 -29.56 -32.00
CA ALA A 1108 -64.51 -29.77 -30.58
C ALA A 1108 -63.33 -29.44 -29.66
#